data_AF-A0A2R6PID8-F1
#
_entry.id   AF-A0A2R6PID8-F1
#
_cell.length_a   1.000
_cell.length_b   1.000
_cell.length_c   1.000
_cell.angle_alpha   90.00
_cell.angle_beta   90.00
_cell.angle_gamma   90.00
#
_symmetry.space_group_name_H-M   'P 1'
#
loop_
_entity.id
_entity.type
_entity.pdbx_description
1 polymer ?
#
loop_
_entity_poly.entity_id
_entity_poly.type
_entity_poly.pdbx_seq_one_letter_code
_entity_poly.pdbx_strand_id
1 'polypeptide(L)'
;MAATLSTAVDVHCITQHTSDAKRRPIFFTSPIRLPKRSFTISCTSKSPLKPPPDLDETHPQNPSLSDQLRPISTTILHETTTKDPPSKTHLLAKPKSTWVNPTRPKPTVLSLQRQKKSLYSYNPQIRDLKLFARRLNDCDPSEAAFMAVLEEIPHPPNRENALLVLNSLRPWQKTLLFFNWIKTHNLFPMETIFYNIAMKSLRYGRQFQLIEDLANEMINNGVELDNITYSTIITCAKRCNLSEKAVHWFETMYKTGLMPDEVTYSAILDVYANLGKVEEVMSLYERGRASGWRPDPIAFAVLGKMYGEAGDYDGIRFVLEEMKALEVEPNLVVYNTLLEAMGKAGKPGLARSLFEEMVENGVNPDEKTLTALVKIYGKARWAKDALELWERMRLNKWPMDFILYNTLLSMCADLGLEEEAERLFEDMKGLERCGPDSWSYTAMLNVYGSGGKVDKAMKVFNEMSERGVELNVMGCTCLVQCLGRAKRIDDMVRVFKESTERGVKPDDRLCGCLLSIVSYCEEGEDRNKVLVLLQQANPELVAFIQLLGEEKTSFETIKKEFRSILSATTVDARRPFCNCLIDICRNRNLQERAHELLYVGTVYGLYPGLHTKTSEEWRLNVRSLSIGAAHTAFEEWMGTLGQIVKRQEALPEVFSANTGAGTHKFSHGLAGAFEFVLEEMKALEVEPNLVVYNTLLEAMGKAGKPGLARSLFEEMVENGVNPDEKTLTALVKIYGKARWAKDALELWERMRLNKWPMDFILYNTLLSMCADLGLEEEAERLFEDMKGLERCGPDSWSYTAMLNVYGSGGKVDKAMKVFNEMSERGVELNVMGCTCLVQCLGRAKRIDDMVRVFKESTERGVKPDDRLCGCLLSIVSYCEEGEDRNKVLVLLQQANPELVAFIQLLGEEKTSFETIKKEFRSILSATTVDARRPFCNCLIDICRNRNLQERAHELLYVGTVYGLYPGLHTKTSEEWRLNVRSLSIGAAHTAFEEWMGTLGQIVKRQEALPEVFSANTGAGTHKFSHGLAGAFESHVKKLAAPFRQSEEKAGIFVATREDIVEWVQSKAPSLAVTV
;
A
#
# COMPACT_ATOMS: atom_id res chain seq x y z
N MET A 1 44.05 -22.98 -28.37
CA MET A 1 44.94 -23.57 -27.34
C MET A 1 44.88 -22.68 -26.11
N ALA A 2 45.17 -23.20 -24.91
CA ALA A 2 44.99 -22.46 -23.65
C ALA A 2 46.33 -22.29 -22.89
N ALA A 3 46.51 -21.12 -22.27
CA ALA A 3 47.46 -20.77 -21.20
C ALA A 3 47.19 -19.29 -20.83
N THR A 4 46.62 -18.88 -19.68
CA THR A 4 47.03 -18.95 -18.26
C THR A 4 48.03 -17.88 -17.80
N LEU A 5 47.60 -17.03 -16.84
CA LEU A 5 48.41 -16.23 -15.89
C LEU A 5 49.28 -15.10 -16.53
N SER A 6 49.74 -14.04 -15.84
CA SER A 6 49.78 -13.73 -14.40
C SER A 6 49.86 -12.21 -14.10
N THR A 7 49.45 -11.83 -12.89
CA THR A 7 49.95 -10.73 -12.02
C THR A 7 50.74 -9.53 -12.58
N ALA A 8 50.19 -8.32 -12.32
CA ALA A 8 50.79 -7.16 -11.64
C ALA A 8 52.20 -6.61 -11.97
N VAL A 9 52.32 -5.28 -12.01
CA VAL A 9 53.44 -4.49 -11.43
C VAL A 9 53.02 -3.02 -11.24
N ASP A 10 53.60 -2.35 -10.25
CA ASP A 10 53.47 -0.91 -9.94
C ASP A 10 54.18 0.01 -10.97
N VAL A 11 54.18 1.32 -10.69
CA VAL A 11 55.36 2.23 -10.71
C VAL A 11 55.10 3.61 -11.36
N HIS A 12 55.23 4.63 -10.51
CA HIS A 12 55.60 6.05 -10.70
C HIS A 12 55.24 6.85 -11.97
N CYS A 13 54.72 8.05 -11.69
CA CYS A 13 54.87 9.22 -12.54
C CYS A 13 56.35 9.59 -12.79
N ILE A 14 56.68 10.04 -13.99
CA ILE A 14 57.76 11.01 -14.22
C ILE A 14 57.18 12.20 -15.00
N THR A 15 57.52 13.41 -14.53
CA THR A 15 57.10 14.69 -15.12
C THR A 15 58.02 15.14 -16.25
N GLN A 16 57.49 15.88 -17.22
CA GLN A 16 58.25 16.97 -17.85
C GLN A 16 57.42 18.26 -17.93
N HIS A 17 58.12 19.38 -17.76
CA HIS A 17 57.56 20.73 -17.84
C HIS A 17 57.66 21.29 -19.26
N THR A 18 56.71 22.16 -19.61
CA THR A 18 57.06 23.43 -20.27
C THR A 18 56.38 24.58 -19.54
N SER A 19 56.96 25.77 -19.63
CA SER A 19 56.56 26.96 -18.88
C SER A 19 56.52 28.18 -19.78
N ASP A 20 55.52 29.04 -19.62
CA ASP A 20 55.78 30.47 -19.48
C ASP A 20 54.63 31.17 -18.72
N ALA A 21 54.85 32.40 -18.24
CA ALA A 21 53.95 33.07 -17.29
C ALA A 21 53.78 34.58 -17.52
N LYS A 22 52.55 35.10 -17.36
CA LYS A 22 52.30 36.53 -17.08
C LYS A 22 50.95 36.83 -16.39
N ARG A 23 51.04 36.90 -15.05
CA ARG A 23 50.37 37.82 -14.09
C ARG A 23 48.95 38.40 -14.39
N ARG A 24 48.01 37.88 -13.59
CA ARG A 24 47.11 38.60 -12.63
C ARG A 24 45.82 39.30 -13.13
N PRO A 25 44.83 39.53 -12.24
CA PRO A 25 43.40 39.48 -12.59
C PRO A 25 42.59 40.75 -12.28
N ILE A 26 41.29 40.76 -12.63
CA ILE A 26 40.26 41.71 -12.18
C ILE A 26 38.85 41.04 -12.23
N PHE A 27 38.04 41.25 -11.17
CA PHE A 27 36.56 41.20 -10.95
C PHE A 27 35.64 40.44 -11.96
N PHE A 28 34.53 39.79 -11.57
CA PHE A 28 33.25 40.29 -10.97
C PHE A 28 32.38 39.05 -10.58
N THR A 29 31.35 39.00 -9.71
CA THR A 29 30.86 39.79 -8.55
C THR A 29 29.87 38.92 -7.74
N SER A 30 29.43 39.35 -6.54
CA SER A 30 28.46 38.68 -5.65
C SER A 30 26.97 38.95 -5.95
N PRO A 31 26.05 38.02 -5.61
CA PRO A 31 24.66 38.34 -5.32
C PRO A 31 24.44 38.69 -3.83
N ILE A 32 24.34 40.00 -3.56
CA ILE A 32 23.11 40.67 -3.08
C ILE A 32 22.30 39.97 -1.95
N ARG A 33 22.29 40.60 -0.77
CA ARG A 33 21.26 40.44 0.29
C ARG A 33 20.43 41.72 0.41
N LEU A 34 19.12 41.64 0.27
CA LEU A 34 18.13 42.68 0.59
C LEU A 34 16.85 42.02 1.19
N PRO A 35 15.93 42.75 1.84
CA PRO A 35 16.17 43.19 3.21
C PRO A 35 14.97 42.94 4.16
N LYS A 36 15.20 42.45 5.38
CA LYS A 36 14.16 42.49 6.44
C LYS A 36 14.16 43.84 7.14
N ARG A 37 13.28 44.75 6.68
CA ARG A 37 12.87 45.94 7.45
C ARG A 37 12.13 45.52 8.72
N SER A 38 12.33 46.28 9.78
CA SER A 38 11.54 46.19 11.01
C SER A 38 10.15 46.81 10.84
N PHE A 39 9.14 46.22 11.48
CA PHE A 39 7.99 46.97 11.96
C PHE A 39 7.76 46.71 13.45
N THR A 40 7.34 47.76 14.15
CA THR A 40 7.21 47.84 15.60
C THR A 40 5.76 47.60 16.03
N ILE A 41 5.57 46.87 17.14
CA ILE A 41 4.44 47.08 18.04
C ILE A 41 5.01 47.30 19.44
N SER A 42 4.36 48.18 20.21
CA SER A 42 4.85 48.72 21.48
C SER A 42 3.86 48.47 22.61
N CYS A 43 4.39 48.36 23.84
CA CYS A 43 3.84 48.80 25.14
C CYS A 43 4.82 48.31 26.23
N THR A 44 5.47 49.16 27.04
CA THR A 44 4.98 49.85 28.25
C THR A 44 4.45 48.87 29.33
N SER A 45 4.77 49.00 30.64
CA SER A 45 5.48 50.07 31.38
C SER A 45 6.37 49.48 32.52
N LYS A 46 6.91 50.31 33.43
CA LYS A 46 7.90 49.92 34.47
C LYS A 46 7.36 50.03 35.91
N SER A 47 7.58 48.98 36.72
CA SER A 47 7.92 49.07 38.17
C SER A 47 6.82 49.64 39.13
N PRO A 48 7.00 49.74 40.48
CA PRO A 48 8.17 49.37 41.31
C PRO A 48 7.93 48.64 42.66
N LEU A 49 9.02 48.07 43.20
CA LEU A 49 9.49 47.97 44.60
C LEU A 49 8.53 47.82 45.81
N LYS A 50 8.86 46.87 46.70
CA LYS A 50 8.96 47.09 48.17
C LYS A 50 9.94 46.08 48.84
N PRO A 51 10.67 46.47 49.90
CA PRO A 51 11.57 45.60 50.68
C PRO A 51 10.84 44.86 51.84
N PRO A 52 11.48 43.90 52.54
CA PRO A 52 10.83 43.01 53.52
C PRO A 52 10.90 43.50 54.98
N PRO A 53 10.08 42.93 55.88
CA PRO A 53 10.30 42.91 57.31
C PRO A 53 10.58 41.49 57.88
N ASP A 54 11.65 41.41 58.66
CA ASP A 54 11.73 40.79 60.00
C ASP A 54 11.58 39.27 60.25
N LEU A 55 12.04 38.90 61.45
CA LEU A 55 12.23 37.56 62.01
C LEU A 55 11.18 37.31 63.10
N ASP A 56 10.94 36.04 63.48
CA ASP A 56 11.01 35.70 64.92
C ASP A 56 11.20 34.19 65.22
N GLU A 57 12.11 33.97 66.17
CA GLU A 57 12.20 32.99 67.27
C GLU A 57 11.96 31.44 67.21
N THR A 58 12.84 30.76 67.97
CA THR A 58 12.69 29.53 68.79
C THR A 58 12.90 28.10 68.22
N HIS A 59 14.15 27.61 68.42
CA HIS A 59 14.54 26.27 68.94
C HIS A 59 14.22 24.96 68.16
N PRO A 60 14.86 23.80 68.50
CA PRO A 60 15.98 23.57 69.42
C PRO A 60 17.28 23.10 68.72
N GLN A 61 18.32 22.75 69.50
CA GLN A 61 19.58 22.18 69.00
C GLN A 61 19.42 20.73 68.49
N ASN A 62 20.33 20.28 67.62
CA ASN A 62 20.54 18.88 67.24
C ASN A 62 22.05 18.57 67.17
N PRO A 63 22.48 17.31 67.40
CA PRO A 63 23.88 16.96 67.69
C PRO A 63 24.80 16.89 66.45
N SER A 64 26.11 16.77 66.71
CA SER A 64 27.16 16.65 65.70
C SER A 64 27.18 15.28 64.98
N LEU A 65 27.69 15.28 63.74
CA LEU A 65 27.81 14.09 62.87
C LEU A 65 28.70 12.95 63.41
N SER A 66 29.38 13.15 64.54
CA SER A 66 30.13 12.11 65.25
C SER A 66 29.26 10.95 65.73
N ASP A 67 28.00 11.24 66.09
CA ASP A 67 27.22 10.35 66.98
C ASP A 67 26.29 9.41 66.20
N GLN A 68 26.26 9.50 64.86
CA GLN A 68 25.35 8.74 63.99
C GLN A 68 26.01 7.52 63.29
N LEU A 69 27.27 7.20 63.58
CA LEU A 69 28.02 6.12 62.91
C LEU A 69 28.66 5.11 63.88
N ARG A 70 27.84 4.21 64.42
CA ARG A 70 28.27 2.86 64.85
C ARG A 70 27.25 1.81 64.38
N PRO A 71 27.68 0.67 63.81
CA PRO A 71 26.77 -0.37 63.35
C PRO A 71 26.43 -1.37 64.47
N ILE A 72 25.16 -1.81 64.51
CA ILE A 72 24.75 -3.03 65.23
C ILE A 72 23.86 -3.84 64.30
N SER A 73 24.24 -5.10 64.05
CA SER A 73 23.49 -6.06 63.25
C SER A 73 22.77 -7.06 64.15
N THR A 74 21.48 -7.27 63.90
CA THR A 74 20.64 -8.44 64.28
C THR A 74 19.31 -8.24 63.54
N THR A 75 18.61 -9.25 63.01
CA THR A 75 18.27 -10.58 63.54
C THR A 75 18.08 -11.65 62.44
N ILE A 76 17.93 -12.94 62.82
CA ILE A 76 17.40 -14.09 62.03
C ILE A 76 18.40 -14.65 60.96
N LEU A 77 18.66 -15.97 60.83
CA LEU A 77 18.25 -17.18 61.59
C LEU A 77 19.32 -18.32 61.49
N HIS A 78 18.94 -19.56 61.82
CA HIS A 78 19.63 -20.85 61.56
C HIS A 78 19.71 -21.17 60.03
N GLU A 79 20.48 -22.15 59.49
CA GLU A 79 20.80 -23.52 59.94
C GLU A 79 22.26 -24.02 59.69
N THR A 80 22.49 -25.30 59.94
CA THR A 80 23.74 -26.01 60.32
C THR A 80 24.64 -26.52 59.19
N THR A 81 25.98 -26.40 59.37
CA THR A 81 27.06 -27.41 59.05
C THR A 81 27.23 -27.91 57.59
N THR A 82 28.42 -28.17 57.00
CA THR A 82 29.76 -28.55 57.52
C THR A 82 30.93 -28.09 56.61
N LYS A 83 32.10 -27.81 57.23
CA LYS A 83 33.50 -28.03 56.75
C LYS A 83 34.04 -27.36 55.45
N ASP A 84 35.13 -26.61 55.64
CA ASP A 84 36.12 -26.05 54.69
C ASP A 84 37.35 -26.99 54.50
N PRO A 85 38.40 -26.68 53.67
CA PRO A 85 38.54 -25.87 52.43
C PRO A 85 39.41 -26.67 51.39
N PRO A 86 40.26 -26.09 50.50
CA PRO A 86 40.21 -24.85 49.70
C PRO A 86 40.09 -25.14 48.18
N SER A 87 39.60 -24.23 47.32
CA SER A 87 40.40 -23.09 46.81
C SER A 87 39.53 -22.19 45.93
N LYS A 88 39.86 -20.89 45.83
CA LYS A 88 39.11 -19.91 45.03
C LYS A 88 40.05 -18.94 44.31
N THR A 89 39.93 -18.88 42.99
CA THR A 89 40.30 -17.71 42.18
C THR A 89 39.23 -16.62 42.31
N HIS A 90 39.60 -15.37 42.05
CA HIS A 90 38.72 -14.21 42.28
C HIS A 90 37.61 -14.09 41.24
N LEU A 91 36.35 -13.99 41.70
CA LEU A 91 35.24 -13.47 40.90
C LEU A 91 35.11 -11.96 41.14
N LEU A 92 35.10 -11.19 40.05
CA LEU A 92 34.93 -9.73 40.09
C LEU A 92 33.46 -9.34 40.38
N ALA A 93 33.28 -8.18 41.01
CA ALA A 93 31.97 -7.70 41.44
C ALA A 93 31.12 -7.15 40.28
N LYS A 94 29.79 -7.33 40.38
CA LYS A 94 28.83 -6.74 39.44
C LYS A 94 28.89 -5.20 39.47
N PRO A 95 28.91 -4.49 38.32
CA PRO A 95 28.73 -3.04 38.31
C PRO A 95 27.31 -2.68 38.78
N LYS A 96 27.17 -1.59 39.55
CA LYS A 96 25.87 -1.08 39.96
C LYS A 96 25.26 -0.25 38.84
N SER A 97 24.08 -0.66 38.35
CA SER A 97 23.28 0.15 37.42
C SER A 97 22.62 1.32 38.15
N THR A 98 22.71 2.52 37.57
CA THR A 98 21.86 3.68 37.87
C THR A 98 21.55 4.42 36.57
N TRP A 99 20.25 4.52 36.26
CA TRP A 99 19.67 5.05 35.02
C TRP A 99 19.76 6.61 34.93
N VAL A 100 19.34 7.34 33.87
CA VAL A 100 18.02 7.39 33.20
C VAL A 100 18.07 7.96 31.76
N ASN A 101 17.14 7.50 30.91
CA ASN A 101 16.60 7.98 29.63
C ASN A 101 16.80 9.47 29.18
N PRO A 102 16.85 9.77 27.86
CA PRO A 102 16.96 11.13 27.32
C PRO A 102 15.61 11.78 26.95
N THR A 103 15.43 13.06 27.33
CA THR A 103 14.47 14.02 26.70
C THR A 103 14.53 15.42 27.32
N ARG A 104 15.05 15.56 28.55
CA ARG A 104 15.25 16.86 29.21
C ARG A 104 16.71 17.06 29.62
N PRO A 105 17.40 18.14 29.17
CA PRO A 105 18.77 18.40 29.57
C PRO A 105 18.83 18.98 31.00
N LYS A 106 19.14 18.12 31.97
CA LYS A 106 19.58 18.51 33.33
C LYS A 106 20.86 17.74 33.69
N PRO A 107 21.69 18.27 34.61
CA PRO A 107 23.14 18.22 34.43
C PRO A 107 23.78 16.86 34.69
N THR A 108 24.94 16.65 34.07
CA THR A 108 25.83 15.50 34.29
C THR A 108 26.26 15.36 35.76
N VAL A 109 26.67 14.16 36.15
CA VAL A 109 26.94 13.73 37.53
C VAL A 109 28.14 14.44 38.20
N LEU A 110 28.93 15.23 37.45
CA LEU A 110 29.87 16.21 38.01
C LEU A 110 29.21 17.53 38.47
N SER A 111 27.87 17.60 38.45
CA SER A 111 27.14 18.55 39.29
C SER A 111 27.26 18.14 40.75
N LEU A 112 28.34 18.62 41.40
CA LEU A 112 28.42 18.73 42.85
C LEU A 112 27.05 19.13 43.40
N GLN A 113 26.57 18.32 44.35
CA GLN A 113 25.36 18.47 45.17
C GLN A 113 24.42 19.61 44.77
N ARG A 114 23.14 19.29 44.55
CA ARG A 114 22.05 20.27 44.65
C ARG A 114 21.87 20.68 46.13
N GLN A 115 22.86 21.37 46.68
CA GLN A 115 22.85 21.88 48.05
C GLN A 115 21.59 22.73 48.23
N LYS A 116 20.87 22.48 49.33
CA LYS A 116 19.99 23.50 49.95
C LYS A 116 20.81 24.80 50.00
N LYS A 117 20.30 25.93 49.49
CA LYS A 117 21.02 27.22 49.31
C LYS A 117 22.16 27.40 50.34
N SER A 118 23.38 27.05 49.95
CA SER A 118 24.52 26.92 50.85
C SER A 118 25.71 27.65 50.24
N LEU A 119 25.99 28.83 50.80
CA LEU A 119 27.26 29.52 51.07
C LEU A 119 28.42 29.54 50.04
N TYR A 120 28.49 28.63 49.07
CA TYR A 120 29.53 28.56 48.02
C TYR A 120 29.21 29.35 46.74
N SER A 121 28.10 30.11 46.70
CA SER A 121 27.81 31.06 45.62
C SER A 121 28.72 32.29 45.62
N TYR A 122 29.67 32.37 46.56
CA TYR A 122 30.56 33.50 46.81
C TYR A 122 32.05 33.23 46.54
N ASN A 123 32.42 32.09 45.93
CA ASN A 123 33.79 31.91 45.45
C ASN A 123 33.99 32.70 44.13
N PRO A 124 34.77 33.81 44.11
CA PRO A 124 34.95 34.62 42.91
C PRO A 124 35.62 33.84 41.77
N GLN A 125 36.57 32.95 42.10
CA GLN A 125 37.37 32.20 41.13
C GLN A 125 36.49 31.45 40.11
N ILE A 126 35.41 30.82 40.57
CA ILE A 126 34.48 30.05 39.72
C ILE A 126 33.61 30.97 38.85
N ARG A 127 33.30 32.20 39.31
CA ARG A 127 32.60 33.21 38.51
C ARG A 127 33.51 33.72 37.39
N ASP A 128 34.76 34.02 37.72
CA ASP A 128 35.71 34.62 36.79
C ASP A 128 36.19 33.60 35.75
N LEU A 129 36.41 32.34 36.13
CA LEU A 129 36.63 31.22 35.19
C LEU A 129 35.43 30.99 34.26
N LYS A 130 34.19 31.21 34.71
CA LYS A 130 32.99 31.13 33.85
C LYS A 130 32.82 32.35 32.93
N LEU A 131 33.39 33.50 33.30
CA LEU A 131 33.45 34.69 32.42
C LEU A 131 34.54 34.50 31.36
N PHE A 132 35.72 34.03 31.78
CA PHE A 132 36.85 33.64 30.95
C PHE A 132 36.46 32.58 29.91
N ALA A 133 35.78 31.52 30.32
CA ALA A 133 35.22 30.51 29.43
C ALA A 133 34.25 31.08 28.37
N ARG A 134 33.51 32.15 28.68
CA ARG A 134 32.68 32.85 27.68
C ARG A 134 33.54 33.63 26.70
N ARG A 135 34.48 34.45 27.19
CA ARG A 135 35.46 35.14 26.33
C ARG A 135 36.12 34.17 25.34
N LEU A 136 36.66 33.05 25.83
CA LEU A 136 37.24 32.00 24.98
C LEU A 136 36.26 31.45 23.93
N ASN A 137 35.00 31.17 24.30
CA ASN A 137 33.98 30.76 23.32
C ASN A 137 33.68 31.86 22.29
N ASP A 138 33.71 33.13 22.68
CA ASP A 138 33.32 34.29 21.87
C ASP A 138 34.48 34.86 21.02
N CYS A 139 35.74 34.49 21.27
CA CYS A 139 36.90 34.89 20.44
C CYS A 139 36.75 34.55 18.94
N ASP A 140 37.50 35.23 18.08
CA ASP A 140 37.70 34.79 16.70
C ASP A 140 38.34 33.39 16.58
N PRO A 141 38.17 32.68 15.46
CA PRO A 141 38.69 31.33 15.25
C PRO A 141 40.20 31.27 14.93
N SER A 142 40.93 32.40 15.01
CA SER A 142 42.37 32.44 14.77
C SER A 142 43.16 32.03 16.01
N GLU A 143 44.17 31.18 15.81
CA GLU A 143 45.00 30.63 16.89
C GLU A 143 45.69 31.72 17.72
N ALA A 144 46.20 32.77 17.07
CA ALA A 144 46.82 33.92 17.74
C ALA A 144 45.84 34.69 18.65
N ALA A 145 44.59 34.91 18.23
CA ALA A 145 43.59 35.59 19.06
C ALA A 145 43.12 34.72 20.23
N PHE A 146 43.08 33.39 20.04
CA PHE A 146 42.78 32.45 21.10
C PHE A 146 43.91 32.39 22.15
N MET A 147 45.17 32.34 21.70
CA MET A 147 46.36 32.34 22.56
C MET A 147 46.51 33.65 23.35
N ALA A 148 46.29 34.82 22.73
CA ALA A 148 46.34 36.10 23.43
C ALA A 148 45.32 36.18 24.60
N VAL A 149 44.13 35.57 24.46
CA VAL A 149 43.14 35.49 25.54
C VAL A 149 43.48 34.39 26.55
N LEU A 150 44.27 33.37 26.20
CA LEU A 150 44.84 32.40 27.15
C LEU A 150 45.99 32.98 27.99
N GLU A 151 46.64 34.07 27.57
CA GLU A 151 47.62 34.78 28.40
C GLU A 151 46.94 35.59 29.53
N GLU A 152 45.67 35.99 29.36
CA GLU A 152 44.83 36.64 30.41
C GLU A 152 44.18 35.66 31.41
N ILE A 153 44.78 34.50 31.70
CA ILE A 153 44.21 33.53 32.67
C ILE A 153 44.15 34.14 34.09
N PRO A 154 42.97 34.25 34.74
CA PRO A 154 42.86 34.94 36.04
C PRO A 154 43.60 34.24 37.19
N HIS A 155 43.67 32.91 37.17
CA HIS A 155 44.30 32.07 38.20
C HIS A 155 44.94 30.84 37.53
N PRO A 156 46.11 30.36 37.99
CA PRO A 156 46.74 29.15 37.45
C PRO A 156 45.74 27.97 37.47
N PRO A 157 45.57 27.24 36.35
CA PRO A 157 44.46 26.31 36.21
C PRO A 157 44.76 24.97 36.91
N ASN A 158 44.35 24.87 38.17
CA ASN A 158 44.25 23.59 38.89
C ASN A 158 43.34 22.60 38.12
N ARG A 159 43.57 21.28 38.31
CA ARG A 159 42.81 20.16 37.71
C ARG A 159 41.30 20.43 37.54
N GLU A 160 40.60 20.80 38.61
CA GLU A 160 39.14 21.04 38.59
C GLU A 160 38.75 22.27 37.75
N ASN A 161 39.55 23.35 37.83
CA ASN A 161 39.35 24.58 37.07
C ASN A 161 39.57 24.34 35.56
N ALA A 162 40.61 23.56 35.21
CA ALA A 162 40.90 23.16 33.84
C ALA A 162 39.75 22.31 33.25
N LEU A 163 39.25 21.31 33.98
CA LEU A 163 38.09 20.51 33.58
C LEU A 163 36.82 21.36 33.39
N LEU A 164 36.59 22.34 34.29
CA LEU A 164 35.43 23.23 34.22
C LEU A 164 35.48 24.14 32.98
N VAL A 165 36.65 24.67 32.63
CA VAL A 165 36.83 25.46 31.39
C VAL A 165 36.70 24.54 30.17
N LEU A 166 37.41 23.41 30.10
CA LEU A 166 37.41 22.49 28.96
C LEU A 166 36.00 21.98 28.61
N ASN A 167 35.21 21.58 29.60
CA ASN A 167 33.82 21.11 29.43
C ASN A 167 32.82 22.26 29.11
N SER A 168 33.27 23.51 29.10
CA SER A 168 32.43 24.68 28.76
C SER A 168 32.71 25.27 27.37
N LEU A 169 33.79 24.84 26.70
CA LEU A 169 34.09 25.20 25.31
C LEU A 169 33.15 24.45 24.36
N ARG A 170 32.61 25.16 23.35
CA ARG A 170 31.69 24.59 22.35
C ARG A 170 32.35 24.26 21.00
N PRO A 171 33.25 25.10 20.43
CA PRO A 171 33.93 24.75 19.19
C PRO A 171 35.05 23.73 19.45
N TRP A 172 35.14 22.71 18.61
CA TRP A 172 36.13 21.65 18.77
C TRP A 172 37.57 22.16 18.59
N GLN A 173 37.81 23.14 17.70
CA GLN A 173 39.13 23.75 17.53
C GLN A 173 39.61 24.37 18.84
N LYS A 174 38.76 25.15 19.50
CA LYS A 174 39.08 25.83 20.77
C LYS A 174 39.28 24.84 21.91
N THR A 175 38.50 23.76 21.93
CA THR A 175 38.66 22.65 22.89
C THR A 175 40.05 22.01 22.73
N LEU A 176 40.47 21.75 21.48
CA LEU A 176 41.77 21.14 21.17
C LEU A 176 42.94 22.08 21.45
N LEU A 177 42.84 23.36 21.08
CA LEU A 177 43.86 24.37 21.39
C LEU A 177 44.07 24.53 22.90
N PHE A 178 42.99 24.58 23.69
CA PHE A 178 43.10 24.66 25.15
C PHE A 178 43.66 23.36 25.77
N PHE A 179 43.27 22.20 25.25
CA PHE A 179 43.84 20.91 25.65
C PHE A 179 45.36 20.84 25.37
N ASN A 180 45.78 21.25 24.17
CA ASN A 180 47.20 21.31 23.80
C ASN A 180 47.97 22.33 24.66
N TRP A 181 47.37 23.47 25.00
CA TRP A 181 47.96 24.45 25.91
C TRP A 181 48.16 23.89 27.33
N ILE A 182 47.19 23.15 27.88
CA ILE A 182 47.35 22.46 29.18
C ILE A 182 48.53 21.47 29.11
N LYS A 183 48.59 20.70 28.01
CA LYS A 183 49.62 19.68 27.77
C LYS A 183 51.03 20.28 27.65
N THR A 184 51.23 21.40 26.94
CA THR A 184 52.55 22.02 26.79
C THR A 184 53.10 22.63 28.08
N HIS A 185 52.22 23.07 28.99
CA HIS A 185 52.63 23.64 30.29
C HIS A 185 52.81 22.59 31.40
N ASN A 186 52.42 21.33 31.17
CA ASN A 186 52.59 20.18 32.07
C ASN A 186 52.19 20.45 33.55
N LEU A 187 51.10 21.19 33.75
CA LEU A 187 50.70 21.73 35.07
C LEU A 187 50.18 20.67 36.04
N PHE A 188 49.77 19.51 35.53
CA PHE A 188 49.29 18.35 36.27
C PHE A 188 49.33 17.11 35.34
N PRO A 189 49.42 15.87 35.87
CA PRO A 189 49.36 14.66 35.05
C PRO A 189 48.04 14.56 34.27
N MET A 190 48.13 14.25 32.97
CA MET A 190 46.98 14.21 32.07
C MET A 190 46.23 12.88 32.19
N GLU A 191 45.07 12.89 32.83
CA GLU A 191 44.20 11.71 33.00
C GLU A 191 43.24 11.49 31.82
N THR A 192 42.77 10.25 31.67
CA THR A 192 41.78 9.78 30.66
C THR A 192 40.55 10.69 30.53
N ILE A 193 40.11 11.32 31.62
CA ILE A 193 38.97 12.26 31.66
C ILE A 193 39.18 13.47 30.74
N PHE A 194 40.39 14.03 30.67
CA PHE A 194 40.69 15.20 29.84
C PHE A 194 40.63 14.84 28.34
N TYR A 195 41.27 13.72 27.96
CA TYR A 195 41.20 13.17 26.61
C TYR A 195 39.75 12.86 26.21
N ASN A 196 38.97 12.20 27.08
CA ASN A 196 37.56 11.88 26.83
C ASN A 196 36.70 13.15 26.59
N ILE A 197 36.97 14.27 27.26
CA ILE A 197 36.26 15.54 26.98
C ILE A 197 36.68 16.13 25.63
N ALA A 198 37.97 16.13 25.29
CA ALA A 198 38.48 16.60 24.01
C ALA A 198 37.93 15.77 22.82
N MET A 199 38.06 14.44 22.89
CA MET A 199 37.52 13.50 21.90
C MET A 199 36.00 13.62 21.75
N LYS A 200 35.26 13.81 22.85
CA LYS A 200 33.82 14.07 22.81
C LYS A 200 33.48 15.33 22.01
N SER A 201 34.30 16.39 22.10
CA SER A 201 34.14 17.62 21.31
C SER A 201 34.46 17.38 19.82
N LEU A 202 35.58 16.71 19.53
CA LEU A 202 35.98 16.31 18.17
C LEU A 202 34.93 15.41 17.47
N ARG A 203 34.22 14.56 18.22
CA ARG A 203 33.09 13.73 17.74
C ARG A 203 31.86 14.55 17.32
N TYR A 204 31.67 15.76 17.85
CA TYR A 204 30.68 16.71 17.30
C TYR A 204 31.24 17.46 16.09
N GLY A 205 32.55 17.71 16.04
CA GLY A 205 33.26 18.27 14.88
C GLY A 205 33.47 17.31 13.70
N ARG A 206 33.11 16.02 13.84
CA ARG A 206 33.38 14.92 12.88
C ARG A 206 34.86 14.74 12.52
N GLN A 207 35.77 15.11 13.44
CA GLN A 207 37.21 15.04 13.22
C GLN A 207 37.76 13.70 13.71
N PHE A 208 37.57 12.64 12.90
CA PHE A 208 38.00 11.30 13.29
C PHE A 208 39.54 11.18 13.41
N GLN A 209 40.31 11.73 12.47
CA GLN A 209 41.77 11.54 12.47
C GLN A 209 42.40 12.08 13.77
N LEU A 210 42.02 13.28 14.19
CA LEU A 210 42.50 13.89 15.44
C LEU A 210 42.10 13.10 16.71
N ILE A 211 41.05 12.27 16.64
CA ILE A 211 40.69 11.34 17.74
C ILE A 211 41.59 10.12 17.72
N GLU A 212 41.88 9.56 16.54
CA GLU A 212 42.80 8.44 16.37
C GLU A 212 44.23 8.82 16.77
N ASP A 213 44.68 10.01 16.37
CA ASP A 213 45.99 10.58 16.75
C ASP A 213 46.10 10.74 18.28
N LEU A 214 45.04 11.26 18.94
CA LEU A 214 44.97 11.36 20.40
C LEU A 214 44.87 10.00 21.11
N ALA A 215 44.22 8.99 20.52
CA ALA A 215 44.13 7.65 21.09
C ALA A 215 45.49 6.93 21.03
N ASN A 216 46.20 7.07 19.91
CA ASN A 216 47.59 6.61 19.77
C ASN A 216 48.53 7.34 20.74
N GLU A 217 48.31 8.65 20.98
CA GLU A 217 49.04 9.40 21.99
C GLU A 217 48.82 8.86 23.41
N MET A 218 47.56 8.56 23.79
CA MET A 218 47.26 7.96 25.11
C MET A 218 48.01 6.63 25.30
N ILE A 219 47.99 5.75 24.29
CA ILE A 219 48.71 4.47 24.30
C ILE A 219 50.22 4.70 24.48
N ASN A 220 50.82 5.60 23.69
CA ASN A 220 52.25 5.93 23.78
C ASN A 220 52.66 6.54 25.12
N ASN A 221 51.76 7.29 25.77
CA ASN A 221 51.96 7.87 27.09
C ASN A 221 51.67 6.89 28.26
N GLY A 222 51.27 5.65 27.97
CA GLY A 222 50.89 4.66 28.99
C GLY A 222 49.57 4.94 29.71
N VAL A 223 48.68 5.74 29.10
CA VAL A 223 47.34 6.04 29.62
C VAL A 223 46.36 5.00 29.08
N GLU A 224 45.82 4.16 29.96
CA GLU A 224 44.83 3.15 29.59
C GLU A 224 43.55 3.81 29.01
N LEU A 225 43.10 3.26 27.88
CA LEU A 225 41.86 3.65 27.21
C LEU A 225 40.67 3.07 27.98
N ASP A 226 39.68 3.89 28.33
CA ASP A 226 38.47 3.41 29.00
C ASP A 226 37.33 3.13 28.00
N ASN A 227 36.24 2.54 28.51
CA ASN A 227 35.05 2.21 27.70
C ASN A 227 34.43 3.46 27.04
N ILE A 228 34.50 4.62 27.71
CA ILE A 228 34.02 5.90 27.15
C ILE A 228 34.94 6.37 26.03
N THR A 229 36.25 6.12 26.11
CA THR A 229 37.21 6.40 25.05
C THR A 229 36.89 5.56 23.79
N TYR A 230 36.81 4.23 23.92
CA TYR A 230 36.43 3.33 22.80
C TYR A 230 35.06 3.68 22.21
N SER A 231 34.03 3.84 23.06
CA SER A 231 32.68 4.25 22.65
C SER A 231 32.69 5.59 21.91
N THR A 232 33.53 6.55 22.31
CA THR A 232 33.68 7.85 21.62
C THR A 232 34.40 7.74 20.27
N ILE A 233 35.43 6.89 20.15
CA ILE A 233 36.11 6.60 18.88
C ILE A 233 35.14 5.96 17.88
N ILE A 234 34.47 4.87 18.29
CA ILE A 234 33.55 4.09 17.43
C ILE A 234 32.34 4.94 17.00
N THR A 235 31.74 5.70 17.92
CA THR A 235 30.65 6.63 17.57
C THR A 235 31.10 7.84 16.74
N CYS A 236 32.39 8.18 16.71
CA CYS A 236 32.93 9.13 15.73
C CYS A 236 33.14 8.50 14.36
N ALA A 237 33.74 7.30 14.29
CA ALA A 237 33.93 6.56 13.03
C ALA A 237 32.59 6.39 12.29
N LYS A 238 31.55 5.96 13.01
CA LYS A 238 30.15 5.91 12.55
C LYS A 238 29.66 7.24 11.96
N ARG A 239 29.91 8.37 12.63
CA ARG A 239 29.50 9.72 12.18
C ARG A 239 30.29 10.28 10.99
N CYS A 240 31.43 9.66 10.68
CA CYS A 240 32.29 9.98 9.54
C CYS A 240 32.15 8.97 8.40
N ASN A 241 31.23 8.00 8.51
CA ASN A 241 31.03 6.87 7.60
C ASN A 241 32.29 5.98 7.41
N LEU A 242 33.17 5.93 8.42
CA LEU A 242 34.42 5.15 8.41
C LEU A 242 34.21 3.76 9.03
N SER A 243 33.39 2.94 8.38
CA SER A 243 32.92 1.64 8.91
C SER A 243 34.06 0.67 9.26
N GLU A 244 35.09 0.56 8.43
CA GLU A 244 36.25 -0.32 8.66
C GLU A 244 37.01 0.06 9.94
N LYS A 245 37.24 1.36 10.14
CA LYS A 245 37.90 1.86 11.37
C LYS A 245 37.04 1.64 12.61
N ALA A 246 35.71 1.72 12.50
CA ALA A 246 34.80 1.39 13.61
C ALA A 246 34.95 -0.08 14.04
N VAL A 247 35.02 -1.01 13.08
CA VAL A 247 35.24 -2.45 13.35
C VAL A 247 36.64 -2.70 13.94
N HIS A 248 37.69 -2.08 13.39
CA HIS A 248 39.06 -2.23 13.91
C HIS A 248 39.19 -1.80 15.38
N TRP A 249 38.63 -0.64 15.75
CA TRP A 249 38.64 -0.17 17.14
C TRP A 249 37.75 -1.02 18.06
N PHE A 250 36.66 -1.60 17.54
CA PHE A 250 35.80 -2.54 18.27
C PHE A 250 36.50 -3.88 18.56
N GLU A 251 37.21 -4.47 17.60
CA GLU A 251 38.06 -5.64 17.85
C GLU A 251 39.16 -5.35 18.86
N THR A 252 39.75 -4.15 18.80
CA THR A 252 40.84 -3.73 19.68
C THR A 252 40.37 -3.57 21.13
N MET A 253 39.10 -3.21 21.33
CA MET A 253 38.45 -3.21 22.65
C MET A 253 38.35 -4.62 23.26
N TYR A 254 37.99 -5.63 22.46
CA TYR A 254 37.99 -7.02 22.93
C TYR A 254 39.42 -7.55 23.19
N LYS A 255 40.39 -7.17 22.37
CA LYS A 255 41.81 -7.56 22.54
C LYS A 255 42.44 -6.97 23.80
N THR A 256 41.93 -5.85 24.32
CA THR A 256 42.29 -5.27 25.63
C THR A 256 41.43 -5.80 26.79
N GLY A 257 40.51 -6.73 26.55
CA GLY A 257 39.69 -7.36 27.59
C GLY A 257 38.49 -6.53 28.06
N LEU A 258 38.21 -5.38 27.44
CA LEU A 258 37.09 -4.52 27.80
C LEU A 258 35.80 -5.00 27.14
N MET A 259 34.72 -5.10 27.92
CA MET A 259 33.39 -5.44 27.40
C MET A 259 32.68 -4.19 26.88
N PRO A 260 32.13 -4.19 25.65
CA PRO A 260 31.42 -3.04 25.08
C PRO A 260 30.23 -2.57 25.92
N ASP A 261 30.00 -1.25 25.98
CA ASP A 261 28.76 -0.69 26.53
C ASP A 261 27.60 -0.74 25.52
N GLU A 262 26.39 -0.47 26.02
CA GLU A 262 25.13 -0.38 25.26
C GLU A 262 25.21 0.61 24.08
N VAL A 263 25.96 1.70 24.26
CA VAL A 263 26.21 2.70 23.22
C VAL A 263 27.15 2.14 22.13
N THR A 264 28.14 1.34 22.51
CA THR A 264 29.07 0.70 21.56
C THR A 264 28.38 -0.42 20.79
N TYR A 265 27.58 -1.28 21.44
CA TYR A 265 26.77 -2.29 20.76
C TYR A 265 25.79 -1.65 19.76
N SER A 266 24.98 -0.67 20.16
CA SER A 266 24.07 0.04 19.25
C SER A 266 24.79 0.88 18.17
N ALA A 267 26.01 1.35 18.43
CA ALA A 267 26.83 2.01 17.42
C ALA A 267 27.32 1.03 16.35
N ILE A 268 27.90 -0.10 16.74
CA ILE A 268 28.52 -1.05 15.81
C ILE A 268 27.48 -1.92 15.06
N LEU A 269 26.34 -2.26 15.69
CA LEU A 269 25.24 -2.94 15.00
C LEU A 269 24.72 -2.10 13.83
N ASP A 270 24.61 -0.78 13.99
CA ASP A 270 24.22 0.13 12.91
C ASP A 270 25.32 0.22 11.83
N VAL A 271 26.61 0.18 12.21
CA VAL A 271 27.71 0.10 11.23
C VAL A 271 27.61 -1.17 10.37
N TYR A 272 27.39 -2.35 10.97
CA TYR A 272 27.21 -3.59 10.21
C TYR A 272 25.88 -3.61 9.41
N ALA A 273 24.80 -3.04 9.95
CA ALA A 273 23.52 -2.93 9.26
C ALA A 273 23.63 -2.07 7.98
N ASN A 274 24.29 -0.91 8.04
CA ASN A 274 24.53 -0.06 6.87
C ASN A 274 25.54 -0.67 5.86
N LEU A 275 26.23 -1.75 6.22
CA LEU A 275 27.05 -2.56 5.31
C LEU A 275 26.27 -3.75 4.70
N GLY A 276 24.99 -3.95 5.06
CA GLY A 276 24.20 -5.11 4.64
C GLY A 276 24.62 -6.43 5.28
N LYS A 277 25.41 -6.40 6.35
CA LYS A 277 26.08 -7.57 6.95
C LYS A 277 25.21 -8.28 7.99
N VAL A 278 24.08 -8.83 7.54
CA VAL A 278 23.01 -9.39 8.40
C VAL A 278 23.50 -10.48 9.35
N GLU A 279 24.29 -11.44 8.88
CA GLU A 279 24.82 -12.54 9.71
C GLU A 279 25.73 -12.01 10.85
N GLU A 280 26.54 -10.99 10.56
CA GLU A 280 27.47 -10.40 11.52
C GLU A 280 26.74 -9.51 12.53
N VAL A 281 25.66 -8.83 12.13
CA VAL A 281 24.73 -8.15 13.05
C VAL A 281 24.12 -9.16 14.02
N MET A 282 23.60 -10.29 13.51
CA MET A 282 22.91 -11.28 14.35
C MET A 282 23.85 -12.03 15.28
N SER A 283 25.01 -12.50 14.79
CA SER A 283 26.04 -13.11 15.63
C SER A 283 26.55 -12.17 16.73
N LEU A 284 26.55 -10.86 16.48
CA LEU A 284 26.94 -9.87 17.47
C LEU A 284 25.81 -9.55 18.47
N TYR A 285 24.56 -9.51 18.01
CA TYR A 285 23.38 -9.37 18.86
C TYR A 285 23.31 -10.53 19.86
N GLU A 286 23.31 -11.78 19.38
CA GLU A 286 23.30 -12.99 20.20
C GLU A 286 24.44 -13.01 21.23
N ARG A 287 25.66 -12.65 20.80
CA ARG A 287 26.85 -12.58 21.67
C ARG A 287 26.73 -11.49 22.74
N GLY A 288 26.09 -10.36 22.44
CA GLY A 288 25.73 -9.34 23.42
C GLY A 288 24.68 -9.84 24.40
N ARG A 289 23.62 -10.51 23.93
CA ARG A 289 22.59 -11.13 24.79
C ARG A 289 23.21 -12.14 25.74
N ALA A 290 24.15 -12.97 25.25
CA ALA A 290 24.91 -13.93 26.05
C ALA A 290 25.89 -13.30 27.05
N SER A 291 26.47 -12.12 26.76
CA SER A 291 27.29 -11.36 27.72
C SER A 291 26.46 -10.59 28.75
N GLY A 292 25.13 -10.64 28.66
CA GLY A 292 24.20 -10.02 29.60
C GLY A 292 23.74 -8.61 29.20
N TRP A 293 24.01 -8.17 27.97
CA TRP A 293 23.44 -6.93 27.43
C TRP A 293 21.91 -7.04 27.31
N ARG A 294 21.23 -5.95 27.70
CA ARG A 294 19.80 -5.73 27.46
C ARG A 294 19.69 -4.77 26.28
N PRO A 295 19.16 -5.19 25.11
CA PRO A 295 18.94 -4.29 24.00
C PRO A 295 17.91 -3.22 24.34
N ASP A 296 18.17 -2.00 23.90
CA ASP A 296 17.27 -0.89 24.03
C ASP A 296 16.40 -0.72 22.75
N PRO A 297 15.38 0.15 22.76
CA PRO A 297 14.62 0.46 21.55
C PRO A 297 15.47 0.98 20.37
N ILE A 298 16.66 1.55 20.60
CA ILE A 298 17.55 1.98 19.51
C ILE A 298 18.16 0.76 18.80
N ALA A 299 18.61 -0.26 19.55
CA ALA A 299 19.08 -1.52 18.97
C ALA A 299 17.99 -2.21 18.13
N PHE A 300 16.75 -2.25 18.62
CA PHE A 300 15.63 -2.82 17.86
C PHE A 300 15.26 -1.99 16.62
N ALA A 301 15.36 -0.65 16.67
CA ALA A 301 15.21 0.19 15.49
C ALA A 301 16.32 -0.08 14.44
N VAL A 302 17.56 -0.36 14.86
CA VAL A 302 18.65 -0.74 13.95
C VAL A 302 18.37 -2.09 13.28
N LEU A 303 17.91 -3.10 14.02
CA LEU A 303 17.52 -4.39 13.44
C LEU A 303 16.33 -4.26 12.48
N GLY A 304 15.30 -3.50 12.87
CA GLY A 304 14.14 -3.21 12.02
C GLY A 304 14.50 -2.47 10.73
N LYS A 305 15.46 -1.52 10.78
CA LYS A 305 16.01 -0.84 9.61
C LYS A 305 16.70 -1.83 8.68
N MET A 306 17.59 -2.67 9.22
CA MET A 306 18.36 -3.67 8.46
C MET A 306 17.44 -4.60 7.67
N TYR A 307 16.52 -5.29 8.35
CA TYR A 307 15.60 -6.21 7.70
C TYR A 307 14.64 -5.47 6.74
N GLY A 308 14.23 -4.25 7.07
CA GLY A 308 13.47 -3.37 6.18
C GLY A 308 14.21 -2.99 4.89
N GLU A 309 15.52 -2.78 4.94
CA GLU A 309 16.34 -2.49 3.75
C GLU A 309 16.64 -3.75 2.93
N ALA A 310 16.71 -4.93 3.56
CA ALA A 310 16.74 -6.22 2.87
C ALA A 310 15.38 -6.63 2.27
N GLY A 311 14.26 -6.06 2.77
CA GLY A 311 12.90 -6.50 2.46
C GLY A 311 12.50 -7.82 3.15
N ASP A 312 13.29 -8.29 4.11
CA ASP A 312 13.08 -9.54 4.84
C ASP A 312 11.95 -9.38 5.86
N TYR A 313 10.84 -10.06 5.61
CA TYR A 313 9.68 -10.06 6.48
C TYR A 313 9.87 -10.92 7.74
N ASP A 314 10.55 -12.05 7.65
CA ASP A 314 10.70 -12.98 8.77
C ASP A 314 11.65 -12.40 9.84
N GLY A 315 12.69 -11.67 9.41
CA GLY A 315 13.51 -10.85 10.30
C GLY A 315 12.76 -9.70 10.98
N ILE A 316 11.84 -9.02 10.27
CA ILE A 316 10.97 -7.99 10.88
C ILE A 316 10.03 -8.62 11.93
N ARG A 317 9.50 -9.84 11.67
CA ARG A 317 8.69 -10.56 12.66
C ARG A 317 9.51 -10.96 13.88
N PHE A 318 10.73 -11.48 13.70
CA PHE A 318 11.64 -11.80 14.80
C PHE A 318 11.89 -10.58 15.71
N VAL A 319 12.10 -9.38 15.14
CA VAL A 319 12.27 -8.15 15.93
C VAL A 319 11.03 -7.86 16.79
N LEU A 320 9.82 -8.01 16.26
CA LEU A 320 8.57 -7.81 17.01
C LEU A 320 8.34 -8.88 18.09
N GLU A 321 8.73 -10.12 17.83
CA GLU A 321 8.61 -11.25 18.76
C GLU A 321 9.63 -11.13 19.92
N GLU A 322 10.90 -10.86 19.63
CA GLU A 322 11.95 -10.66 20.64
C GLU A 322 11.67 -9.40 21.50
N MET A 323 11.18 -8.28 20.91
CA MET A 323 10.78 -7.11 21.73
C MET A 323 9.71 -7.45 22.76
N LYS A 324 8.72 -8.27 22.38
CA LYS A 324 7.66 -8.74 23.29
C LYS A 324 8.18 -9.75 24.30
N ALA A 325 9.09 -10.63 23.91
CA ALA A 325 9.75 -11.59 24.80
C ALA A 325 10.67 -10.93 25.86
N LEU A 326 11.17 -9.72 25.59
CA LEU A 326 12.01 -8.95 26.54
C LEU A 326 11.26 -7.86 27.31
N GLU A 327 9.92 -7.76 27.16
CA GLU A 327 9.08 -6.74 27.77
C GLU A 327 9.54 -5.29 27.44
N VAL A 328 10.09 -5.08 26.25
CA VAL A 328 10.59 -3.76 25.78
C VAL A 328 9.50 -3.06 24.98
N GLU A 329 8.83 -2.09 25.60
CA GLU A 329 7.81 -1.25 24.95
C GLU A 329 8.39 -0.51 23.72
N PRO A 330 7.80 -0.67 22.51
CA PRO A 330 8.24 0.07 21.34
C PRO A 330 7.88 1.55 21.44
N ASN A 331 8.86 2.42 21.19
CA ASN A 331 8.61 3.86 21.10
C ASN A 331 8.27 4.30 19.67
N LEU A 332 7.87 5.57 19.51
CA LEU A 332 7.52 6.18 18.22
C LEU A 332 8.59 6.00 17.12
N VAL A 333 9.89 5.97 17.49
CA VAL A 333 10.97 5.75 16.51
C VAL A 333 10.96 4.30 16.02
N VAL A 334 10.79 3.33 16.92
CA VAL A 334 10.69 1.90 16.55
C VAL A 334 9.46 1.66 15.68
N TYR A 335 8.27 2.15 16.09
CA TYR A 335 7.06 2.02 15.28
C TYR A 335 7.23 2.63 13.88
N ASN A 336 7.80 3.84 13.77
CA ASN A 336 8.04 4.47 12.46
C ASN A 336 9.05 3.68 11.60
N THR A 337 10.13 3.15 12.18
CA THR A 337 11.10 2.33 11.43
C THR A 337 10.51 0.98 10.99
N LEU A 338 9.73 0.31 11.84
CA LEU A 338 9.08 -0.95 11.50
C LEU A 338 7.94 -0.77 10.47
N LEU A 339 7.21 0.35 10.51
CA LEU A 339 6.25 0.70 9.45
C LEU A 339 6.94 0.94 8.11
N GLU A 340 8.06 1.68 8.09
CA GLU A 340 8.86 1.85 6.86
C GLU A 340 9.39 0.50 6.34
N ALA A 341 9.84 -0.39 7.23
CA ALA A 341 10.31 -1.73 6.91
C ALA A 341 9.20 -2.61 6.29
N MET A 342 8.02 -2.67 6.91
CA MET A 342 6.83 -3.37 6.36
C MET A 342 6.41 -2.78 5.00
N GLY A 343 6.62 -1.47 4.80
CA GLY A 343 6.38 -0.77 3.54
C GLY A 343 7.39 -1.06 2.42
N LYS A 344 8.64 -1.39 2.76
CA LYS A 344 9.65 -1.91 1.82
C LYS A 344 9.41 -3.39 1.50
N ALA A 345 9.08 -4.20 2.51
CA ALA A 345 8.70 -5.62 2.36
C ALA A 345 7.33 -5.87 1.70
N GLY A 346 6.57 -4.81 1.38
CA GLY A 346 5.29 -4.91 0.67
C GLY A 346 4.16 -5.58 1.46
N LYS A 347 4.11 -5.41 2.79
CA LYS A 347 3.12 -6.05 3.69
C LYS A 347 2.11 -5.03 4.29
N PRO A 348 1.21 -4.43 3.48
CA PRO A 348 0.31 -3.35 3.92
C PRO A 348 -0.64 -3.76 5.06
N GLY A 349 -1.13 -5.00 5.06
CA GLY A 349 -2.02 -5.50 6.13
C GLY A 349 -1.33 -5.61 7.50
N LEU A 350 -0.02 -5.85 7.53
CA LEU A 350 0.75 -5.92 8.78
C LEU A 350 1.25 -4.54 9.22
N ALA A 351 1.47 -3.62 8.28
CA ALA A 351 1.62 -2.21 8.61
C ALA A 351 0.32 -1.64 9.24
N ARG A 352 -0.86 -2.06 8.77
CA ARG A 352 -2.15 -1.72 9.40
C ARG A 352 -2.24 -2.24 10.83
N SER A 353 -2.01 -3.53 11.08
CA SER A 353 -2.12 -4.09 12.44
C SER A 353 -1.07 -3.52 13.40
N LEU A 354 0.15 -3.21 12.92
CA LEU A 354 1.19 -2.56 13.72
C LEU A 354 0.83 -1.11 14.09
N PHE A 355 0.14 -0.39 13.20
CA PHE A 355 -0.39 0.94 13.51
C PHE A 355 -1.60 0.89 14.45
N GLU A 356 -2.45 -0.13 14.33
CA GLU A 356 -3.56 -0.35 15.27
C GLU A 356 -2.99 -0.66 16.69
N GLU A 357 -1.98 -1.53 16.81
CA GLU A 357 -1.25 -1.78 18.07
C GLU A 357 -0.60 -0.51 18.65
N MET A 358 0.05 0.31 17.82
CA MET A 358 0.65 1.58 18.24
C MET A 358 -0.38 2.54 18.88
N VAL A 359 -1.58 2.60 18.30
CA VAL A 359 -2.67 3.46 18.79
C VAL A 359 -3.34 2.86 20.04
N GLU A 360 -3.49 1.54 20.12
CA GLU A 360 -3.98 0.83 21.32
C GLU A 360 -3.03 1.01 22.51
N ASN A 361 -1.72 0.99 22.28
CA ASN A 361 -0.68 1.29 23.26
C ASN A 361 -0.58 2.81 23.62
N GLY A 362 -1.48 3.65 23.10
CA GLY A 362 -1.55 5.08 23.42
C GLY A 362 -0.43 5.95 22.82
N VAL A 363 0.36 5.40 21.88
CA VAL A 363 1.43 6.13 21.21
C VAL A 363 0.84 6.96 20.07
N ASN A 364 0.63 8.26 20.31
CA ASN A 364 0.12 9.17 19.29
C ASN A 364 1.06 9.21 18.06
N PRO A 365 0.53 9.05 16.83
CA PRO A 365 1.34 9.07 15.61
C PRO A 365 1.81 10.47 15.24
N ASP A 366 2.96 10.55 14.55
CA ASP A 366 3.47 11.79 13.98
C ASP A 366 3.21 11.89 12.47
N GLU A 367 3.50 13.06 11.90
CA GLU A 367 3.36 13.37 10.47
C GLU A 367 4.09 12.33 9.59
N LYS A 368 5.17 11.70 10.10
CA LYS A 368 5.93 10.67 9.40
C LYS A 368 5.27 9.30 9.51
N THR A 369 4.71 8.92 10.66
CA THR A 369 3.87 7.71 10.81
C THR A 369 2.77 7.70 9.76
N LEU A 370 2.02 8.80 9.69
CA LEU A 370 0.88 8.97 8.80
C LEU A 370 1.32 9.00 7.32
N THR A 371 2.39 9.74 7.00
CA THR A 371 2.95 9.80 5.65
C THR A 371 3.50 8.43 5.18
N ALA A 372 4.09 7.64 6.07
CA ALA A 372 4.53 6.28 5.77
C ALA A 372 3.33 5.38 5.42
N LEU A 373 2.30 5.37 6.26
CA LEU A 373 1.08 4.57 6.03
C LEU A 373 0.37 4.93 4.73
N VAL A 374 0.18 6.21 4.43
CA VAL A 374 -0.44 6.62 3.14
C VAL A 374 0.41 6.16 1.95
N LYS A 375 1.75 6.21 2.03
CA LYS A 375 2.64 5.68 0.98
C LYS A 375 2.56 4.15 0.84
N ILE A 376 2.34 3.44 1.94
CA ILE A 376 2.16 1.98 1.94
C ILE A 376 0.82 1.61 1.30
N TYR A 377 -0.28 2.23 1.73
CA TYR A 377 -1.61 1.98 1.17
C TYR A 377 -1.70 2.43 -0.30
N GLY A 378 -1.10 3.56 -0.67
CA GLY A 378 -1.02 4.02 -2.07
C GLY A 378 -0.30 3.01 -2.97
N LYS A 379 0.89 2.53 -2.57
CA LYS A 379 1.60 1.45 -3.29
C LYS A 379 0.78 0.15 -3.38
N ALA A 380 0.03 -0.19 -2.34
CA ALA A 380 -0.85 -1.35 -2.30
C ALA A 380 -2.17 -1.17 -3.08
N ARG A 381 -2.48 0.05 -3.54
CA ARG A 381 -3.79 0.48 -4.07
C ARG A 381 -4.96 0.35 -3.08
N TRP A 382 -4.67 0.39 -1.78
CA TRP A 382 -5.64 0.30 -0.67
C TRP A 382 -6.29 1.67 -0.41
N ALA A 383 -7.04 2.15 -1.40
CA ALA A 383 -7.72 3.44 -1.38
C ALA A 383 -8.58 3.67 -0.12
N LYS A 384 -9.36 2.64 0.27
CA LYS A 384 -10.32 2.72 1.39
C LYS A 384 -9.60 2.92 2.71
N ASP A 385 -8.61 2.09 3.01
CA ASP A 385 -7.81 2.18 4.24
C ASP A 385 -7.09 3.54 4.36
N ALA A 386 -6.65 4.13 3.24
CA ALA A 386 -6.04 5.46 3.23
C ALA A 386 -7.04 6.60 3.52
N LEU A 387 -8.28 6.49 3.04
CA LEU A 387 -9.35 7.47 3.29
C LEU A 387 -9.97 7.30 4.69
N GLU A 388 -10.14 6.06 5.16
CA GLU A 388 -10.48 5.75 6.56
C GLU A 388 -9.41 6.30 7.52
N LEU A 389 -8.12 6.22 7.15
CA LEU A 389 -7.05 6.82 7.93
C LEU A 389 -7.14 8.36 7.92
N TRP A 390 -7.40 9.00 6.77
CA TRP A 390 -7.56 10.46 6.68
C TRP A 390 -8.73 10.97 7.55
N GLU A 391 -9.89 10.35 7.51
CA GLU A 391 -11.00 10.74 8.40
C GLU A 391 -10.68 10.47 9.88
N ARG A 392 -9.92 9.41 10.22
CA ARG A 392 -9.36 9.22 11.57
C ARG A 392 -8.40 10.34 11.97
N MET A 393 -7.55 10.86 11.06
CA MET A 393 -6.69 12.02 11.34
C MET A 393 -7.51 13.27 11.69
N ARG A 394 -8.58 13.54 10.92
CA ARG A 394 -9.48 14.69 11.12
C ARG A 394 -10.25 14.60 12.44
N LEU A 395 -10.86 13.43 12.72
CA LEU A 395 -11.61 13.18 13.95
C LEU A 395 -10.71 13.27 15.20
N ASN A 396 -9.52 12.67 15.16
CA ASN A 396 -8.57 12.69 16.27
C ASN A 396 -7.74 13.99 16.36
N LYS A 397 -7.85 14.88 15.37
CA LYS A 397 -7.06 16.12 15.22
C LYS A 397 -5.54 15.88 15.29
N TRP A 398 -5.09 14.79 14.67
CA TRP A 398 -3.67 14.48 14.54
C TRP A 398 -2.95 15.49 13.63
N PRO A 399 -1.64 15.73 13.83
CA PRO A 399 -0.90 16.68 13.02
C PRO A 399 -0.81 16.22 11.57
N MET A 400 -1.29 17.05 10.65
CA MET A 400 -1.18 16.87 9.21
C MET A 400 -0.38 18.02 8.62
N ASP A 401 0.65 17.70 7.83
CA ASP A 401 1.50 18.68 7.16
C ASP A 401 1.22 18.72 5.64
N PHE A 402 1.87 19.66 4.95
CA PHE A 402 1.72 19.80 3.50
C PHE A 402 2.21 18.57 2.73
N ILE A 403 3.21 17.83 3.26
CA ILE A 403 3.71 16.60 2.64
C ILE A 403 2.65 15.50 2.69
N LEU A 404 1.94 15.36 3.80
CA LEU A 404 0.87 14.38 3.97
C LEU A 404 -0.32 14.67 3.05
N TYR A 405 -0.79 15.92 2.96
CA TYR A 405 -1.82 16.33 1.99
C TYR A 405 -1.39 16.06 0.53
N ASN A 406 -0.18 16.48 0.14
CA ASN A 406 0.33 16.22 -1.20
C ASN A 406 0.51 14.71 -1.48
N THR A 407 0.83 13.90 -0.46
CA THR A 407 0.91 12.44 -0.58
C THR A 407 -0.47 11.81 -0.77
N LEU A 408 -1.50 12.27 -0.03
CA LEU A 408 -2.89 11.83 -0.19
C LEU A 408 -3.45 12.22 -1.57
N LEU A 409 -3.21 13.46 -2.03
CA LEU A 409 -3.62 13.93 -3.36
C LEU A 409 -2.90 13.15 -4.49
N SER A 410 -1.61 12.86 -4.37
CA SER A 410 -0.88 12.02 -5.33
C SER A 410 -1.44 10.59 -5.36
N MET A 411 -1.75 10.01 -4.21
CA MET A 411 -2.39 8.69 -4.12
C MET A 411 -3.77 8.69 -4.80
N CYS A 412 -4.57 9.74 -4.62
CA CYS A 412 -5.85 9.88 -5.32
C CYS A 412 -5.66 10.05 -6.84
N ALA A 413 -4.60 10.71 -7.30
CA ALA A 413 -4.27 10.83 -8.72
C ALA A 413 -3.81 9.50 -9.34
N ASP A 414 -3.00 8.71 -8.63
CA ASP A 414 -2.54 7.39 -9.09
C ASP A 414 -3.66 6.33 -9.12
N LEU A 415 -4.71 6.52 -8.31
CA LEU A 415 -5.87 5.61 -8.23
C LEU A 415 -7.14 6.13 -8.94
N GLY A 416 -7.15 7.38 -9.43
CA GLY A 416 -8.29 7.98 -10.14
C GLY A 416 -9.46 8.42 -9.25
N LEU A 417 -9.21 8.75 -7.98
CA LEU A 417 -10.22 9.06 -6.96
C LEU A 417 -10.59 10.56 -6.98
N GLU A 418 -11.36 10.98 -7.98
CA GLU A 418 -11.66 12.39 -8.23
C GLU A 418 -12.40 13.10 -7.09
N GLU A 419 -13.55 12.57 -6.64
CA GLU A 419 -14.38 13.25 -5.62
C GLU A 419 -13.65 13.38 -4.27
N GLU A 420 -12.82 12.39 -3.93
CA GLU A 420 -12.05 12.37 -2.69
C GLU A 420 -10.86 13.34 -2.77
N ALA A 421 -10.23 13.46 -3.95
CA ALA A 421 -9.23 14.50 -4.22
C ALA A 421 -9.84 15.91 -4.15
N GLU A 422 -11.05 16.12 -4.67
CA GLU A 422 -11.77 17.39 -4.54
C GLU A 422 -12.03 17.75 -3.07
N ARG A 423 -12.51 16.79 -2.25
CA ARG A 423 -12.71 17.01 -0.80
C ARG A 423 -11.39 17.30 -0.08
N LEU A 424 -10.32 16.54 -0.35
CA LEU A 424 -8.98 16.78 0.19
C LEU A 424 -8.44 18.17 -0.16
N PHE A 425 -8.67 18.64 -1.39
CA PHE A 425 -8.17 19.91 -1.88
C PHE A 425 -8.91 21.12 -1.29
N GLU A 426 -10.22 21.01 -1.09
CA GLU A 426 -10.99 22.06 -0.39
C GLU A 426 -10.73 22.06 1.14
N ASP A 427 -10.53 20.89 1.77
CA ASP A 427 -10.09 20.79 3.19
C ASP A 427 -8.72 21.47 3.37
N MET A 428 -7.79 21.26 2.43
CA MET A 428 -6.49 21.94 2.38
C MET A 428 -6.62 23.46 2.18
N LYS A 429 -7.50 23.92 1.27
CA LYS A 429 -7.80 25.35 1.07
C LYS A 429 -8.37 26.04 2.31
N GLY A 430 -9.11 25.31 3.15
CA GLY A 430 -9.70 25.84 4.39
C GLY A 430 -8.69 26.11 5.52
N LEU A 431 -7.44 25.65 5.40
CA LEU A 431 -6.43 25.73 6.47
C LEU A 431 -5.45 26.89 6.26
N GLU A 432 -5.53 27.92 7.11
CA GLU A 432 -4.64 29.12 7.09
C GLU A 432 -3.13 28.80 7.11
N ARG A 433 -2.73 27.60 7.56
CA ARG A 433 -1.34 27.15 7.64
C ARG A 433 -0.87 26.26 6.48
N CYS A 434 -1.79 25.76 5.65
CA CYS A 434 -1.54 24.66 4.72
C CYS A 434 -2.17 24.91 3.34
N GLY A 435 -2.14 26.16 2.85
CA GLY A 435 -2.66 26.50 1.52
C GLY A 435 -1.99 25.68 0.39
N PRO A 436 -2.74 25.30 -0.67
CA PRO A 436 -2.22 24.50 -1.78
C PRO A 436 -0.95 25.06 -2.45
N ASP A 437 0.01 24.19 -2.72
CA ASP A 437 1.26 24.50 -3.41
C ASP A 437 1.29 23.98 -4.86
N SER A 438 2.40 24.21 -5.57
CA SER A 438 2.60 23.78 -6.96
C SER A 438 2.44 22.25 -7.14
N TRP A 439 2.78 21.44 -6.14
CA TRP A 439 2.56 19.99 -6.15
C TRP A 439 1.10 19.64 -5.91
N SER A 440 0.41 20.35 -4.99
CA SER A 440 -1.03 20.18 -4.76
C SER A 440 -1.84 20.42 -6.04
N TYR A 441 -1.58 21.55 -6.72
CA TYR A 441 -2.21 21.87 -8.00
C TYR A 441 -1.85 20.86 -9.10
N THR A 442 -0.59 20.41 -9.19
CA THR A 442 -0.18 19.38 -10.16
C THR A 442 -0.84 18.02 -9.90
N ALA A 443 -1.02 17.62 -8.63
CA ALA A 443 -1.77 16.41 -8.30
C ALA A 443 -3.21 16.50 -8.81
N MET A 444 -3.90 17.62 -8.57
CA MET A 444 -5.26 17.86 -9.10
C MET A 444 -5.30 17.88 -10.64
N LEU A 445 -4.32 18.49 -11.31
CA LEU A 445 -4.19 18.44 -12.77
C LEU A 445 -3.98 17.02 -13.29
N ASN A 446 -3.29 16.14 -12.55
CA ASN A 446 -3.15 14.72 -12.87
C ASN A 446 -4.45 13.93 -12.58
N VAL A 447 -5.21 14.26 -11.53
CA VAL A 447 -6.56 13.71 -11.29
C VAL A 447 -7.46 13.97 -12.50
N TYR A 448 -7.69 15.23 -12.85
CA TYR A 448 -8.59 15.57 -13.96
C TYR A 448 -8.03 15.15 -15.32
N GLY A 449 -6.71 15.24 -15.52
CA GLY A 449 -6.04 14.82 -16.76
C GLY A 449 -6.10 13.31 -17.00
N SER A 450 -6.05 12.50 -15.94
CA SER A 450 -6.21 11.05 -16.03
C SER A 450 -7.69 10.64 -16.21
N GLY A 451 -8.63 11.39 -15.63
CA GLY A 451 -10.08 11.24 -15.80
C GLY A 451 -10.69 11.92 -17.03
N GLY A 452 -9.89 12.66 -17.82
CA GLY A 452 -10.33 13.33 -19.05
C GLY A 452 -11.20 14.60 -18.88
N LYS A 453 -11.32 15.14 -17.67
CA LYS A 453 -12.21 16.28 -17.36
C LYS A 453 -11.53 17.63 -17.59
N VAL A 454 -11.37 17.96 -18.87
CA VAL A 454 -10.65 19.15 -19.36
C VAL A 454 -11.09 20.45 -18.69
N ASP A 455 -12.40 20.69 -18.56
CA ASP A 455 -12.90 21.97 -18.04
C ASP A 455 -12.65 22.13 -16.53
N LYS A 456 -12.65 21.04 -15.75
CA LYS A 456 -12.18 21.07 -14.35
C LYS A 456 -10.66 21.34 -14.29
N ALA A 457 -9.87 20.69 -15.15
CA ALA A 457 -8.43 20.92 -15.23
C ALA A 457 -8.10 22.38 -15.60
N MET A 458 -8.79 22.96 -16.58
CA MET A 458 -8.64 24.37 -16.97
C MET A 458 -9.10 25.33 -15.88
N LYS A 459 -10.19 25.03 -15.15
CA LYS A 459 -10.61 25.85 -14.00
C LYS A 459 -9.54 25.88 -12.90
N VAL A 460 -8.94 24.73 -12.59
CA VAL A 460 -7.87 24.64 -11.58
C VAL A 460 -6.55 25.27 -12.05
N PHE A 461 -6.24 25.21 -13.35
CA PHE A 461 -5.13 25.98 -13.93
C PHE A 461 -5.34 27.49 -13.82
N ASN A 462 -6.54 28.00 -14.12
CA ASN A 462 -6.87 29.41 -13.97
C ASN A 462 -6.78 29.84 -12.49
N GLU A 463 -7.34 29.07 -11.56
CA GLU A 463 -7.25 29.33 -10.11
C GLU A 463 -5.79 29.39 -9.62
N MET A 464 -4.95 28.49 -10.14
CA MET A 464 -3.50 28.45 -9.86
C MET A 464 -2.80 29.73 -10.35
N SER A 465 -3.12 30.18 -11.57
CA SER A 465 -2.58 31.41 -12.16
C SER A 465 -3.08 32.68 -11.46
N GLU A 466 -4.35 32.75 -11.08
CA GLU A 466 -4.94 33.86 -10.30
C GLU A 466 -4.30 33.99 -8.92
N ARG A 467 -3.95 32.87 -8.28
CA ARG A 467 -3.20 32.82 -7.01
C ARG A 467 -1.69 33.04 -7.17
N GLY A 468 -1.18 33.18 -8.38
CA GLY A 468 0.25 33.40 -8.66
C GLY A 468 1.15 32.21 -8.34
N VAL A 469 0.61 30.98 -8.31
CA VAL A 469 1.39 29.76 -8.04
C VAL A 469 2.04 29.29 -9.35
N GLU A 470 3.35 29.07 -9.34
CA GLU A 470 4.10 28.63 -10.54
C GLU A 470 3.76 27.19 -10.92
N LEU A 471 3.38 26.98 -12.19
CA LEU A 471 3.14 25.66 -12.77
C LEU A 471 4.47 24.92 -12.93
N ASN A 472 4.61 23.73 -12.33
CA ASN A 472 5.80 22.90 -12.56
C ASN A 472 5.68 22.09 -13.87
N VAL A 473 6.83 21.59 -14.36
CA VAL A 473 6.95 20.84 -15.64
C VAL A 473 6.00 19.64 -15.70
N MET A 474 5.77 18.95 -14.58
CA MET A 474 4.86 17.80 -14.52
C MET A 474 3.39 18.24 -14.67
N GLY A 475 2.98 19.34 -14.03
CA GLY A 475 1.65 19.92 -14.18
C GLY A 475 1.38 20.38 -15.61
N CYS A 476 2.36 21.03 -16.23
CA CYS A 476 2.32 21.38 -17.66
C CYS A 476 2.15 20.13 -18.53
N THR A 477 2.96 19.10 -18.31
CA THR A 477 2.88 17.81 -19.03
C THR A 477 1.50 17.16 -18.91
N CYS A 478 0.92 17.13 -17.70
CA CYS A 478 -0.40 16.54 -17.47
C CYS A 478 -1.52 17.34 -18.16
N LEU A 479 -1.48 18.67 -18.10
CA LEU A 479 -2.48 19.54 -18.71
C LEU A 479 -2.37 19.55 -20.24
N VAL A 480 -1.15 19.59 -20.80
CA VAL A 480 -0.89 19.44 -22.24
C VAL A 480 -1.38 18.08 -22.76
N GLN A 481 -1.10 16.99 -22.05
CA GLN A 481 -1.60 15.66 -22.42
C GLN A 481 -3.13 15.56 -22.32
N CYS A 482 -3.76 16.23 -21.36
CA CYS A 482 -5.22 16.30 -21.25
C CYS A 482 -5.85 17.05 -22.43
N LEU A 483 -5.34 18.25 -22.74
CA LEU A 483 -5.85 19.12 -23.80
C LEU A 483 -5.67 18.51 -25.19
N GLY A 484 -4.49 17.92 -25.47
CA GLY A 484 -4.22 17.22 -26.72
C GLY A 484 -5.13 16.03 -26.98
N ARG A 485 -5.41 15.21 -25.94
CA ARG A 485 -6.37 14.09 -26.04
C ARG A 485 -7.80 14.52 -26.33
N ALA A 486 -8.17 15.73 -25.90
CA ALA A 486 -9.47 16.33 -26.16
C ALA A 486 -9.51 17.19 -27.43
N LYS A 487 -8.46 17.15 -28.26
CA LYS A 487 -8.27 17.98 -29.47
C LYS A 487 -8.41 19.51 -29.22
N ARG A 488 -8.20 20.00 -27.99
CA ARG A 488 -8.26 21.44 -27.64
C ARG A 488 -6.88 22.10 -27.80
N ILE A 489 -6.44 22.17 -29.05
CA ILE A 489 -5.06 22.54 -29.41
C ILE A 489 -4.74 24.03 -29.13
N ASP A 490 -5.68 24.95 -29.34
CA ASP A 490 -5.43 26.38 -29.06
C ASP A 490 -5.31 26.70 -27.55
N ASP A 491 -6.09 26.01 -26.71
CA ASP A 491 -5.93 26.07 -25.25
C ASP A 491 -4.56 25.50 -24.81
N MET A 492 -4.11 24.41 -25.43
CA MET A 492 -2.79 23.81 -25.20
C MET A 492 -1.64 24.75 -25.59
N VAL A 493 -1.77 25.45 -26.73
CA VAL A 493 -0.82 26.48 -27.17
C VAL A 493 -0.75 27.65 -26.18
N ARG A 494 -1.89 28.07 -25.61
CA ARG A 494 -1.92 29.10 -24.56
C ARG A 494 -1.19 28.65 -23.29
N VAL A 495 -1.53 27.48 -22.76
CA VAL A 495 -0.90 26.91 -21.56
C VAL A 495 0.61 26.75 -21.72
N PHE A 496 1.07 26.21 -22.86
CA PHE A 496 2.50 26.00 -23.11
C PHE A 496 3.29 27.31 -23.17
N LYS A 497 2.74 28.34 -23.83
CA LYS A 497 3.37 29.68 -23.89
C LYS A 497 3.43 30.30 -22.50
N GLU A 498 2.31 30.31 -21.77
CA GLU A 498 2.23 30.86 -20.41
C GLU A 498 3.21 30.17 -19.43
N SER A 499 3.38 28.85 -19.53
CA SER A 499 4.39 28.14 -18.74
C SER A 499 5.83 28.50 -19.14
N THR A 500 6.10 28.63 -20.45
CA THR A 500 7.44 28.96 -20.96
C THR A 500 7.84 30.40 -20.60
N GLU A 501 6.91 31.34 -20.69
CA GLU A 501 7.09 32.75 -20.29
C GLU A 501 7.34 32.89 -18.77
N ARG A 502 6.75 32.00 -17.96
CA ARG A 502 7.03 31.87 -16.52
C ARG A 502 8.29 31.05 -16.19
N GLY A 503 9.11 30.72 -17.19
CA GLY A 503 10.43 30.09 -16.99
C GLY A 503 10.42 28.56 -16.87
N VAL A 504 9.28 27.89 -17.10
CA VAL A 504 9.21 26.43 -17.16
C VAL A 504 9.96 25.95 -18.39
N LYS A 505 11.12 25.31 -18.18
CA LYS A 505 11.86 24.65 -19.27
C LYS A 505 11.17 23.33 -19.61
N PRO A 506 10.86 23.07 -20.90
CA PRO A 506 10.43 21.75 -21.34
C PRO A 506 11.46 20.67 -20.99
N ASP A 507 11.00 19.54 -20.49
CA ASP A 507 11.80 18.33 -20.31
C ASP A 507 11.51 17.33 -21.44
N ASP A 508 12.27 16.23 -21.47
CA ASP A 508 12.04 15.15 -22.42
C ASP A 508 10.62 14.59 -22.31
N ARG A 509 10.03 14.56 -21.11
CA ARG A 509 8.68 14.02 -20.88
C ARG A 509 7.60 14.90 -21.53
N LEU A 510 7.74 16.22 -21.48
CA LEU A 510 6.87 17.17 -22.18
C LEU A 510 7.05 17.05 -23.70
N CYS A 511 8.29 16.95 -24.18
CA CYS A 511 8.59 16.68 -25.60
C CYS A 511 7.95 15.37 -26.08
N GLY A 512 8.02 14.30 -25.27
CA GLY A 512 7.38 13.00 -25.53
C GLY A 512 5.85 13.07 -25.55
N CYS A 513 5.25 13.93 -24.72
CA CYS A 513 3.80 14.16 -24.74
C CYS A 513 3.37 14.95 -25.99
N LEU A 514 4.10 16.01 -26.36
CA LEU A 514 3.89 16.72 -27.63
C LEU A 514 4.04 15.78 -28.83
N LEU A 515 5.06 14.90 -28.84
CA LEU A 515 5.25 13.83 -29.81
C LEU A 515 4.01 12.92 -29.93
N SER A 516 3.46 12.45 -28.80
CA SER A 516 2.25 11.62 -28.82
C SER A 516 1.03 12.37 -29.36
N ILE A 517 0.95 13.69 -29.17
CA ILE A 517 -0.14 14.51 -29.73
C ILE A 517 0.07 14.68 -31.25
N VAL A 518 1.32 14.84 -31.72
CA VAL A 518 1.67 14.86 -33.15
C VAL A 518 1.37 13.53 -33.87
N SER A 519 1.34 12.39 -33.17
CA SER A 519 0.88 11.11 -33.74
C SER A 519 -0.66 11.00 -33.77
N TYR A 520 -1.38 11.54 -32.78
CA TYR A 520 -2.86 11.57 -32.77
C TYR A 520 -3.48 12.66 -33.67
N CYS A 521 -2.72 13.68 -34.06
CA CYS A 521 -3.20 14.73 -34.96
C CYS A 521 -3.13 14.31 -36.44
N GLU A 522 -4.29 14.35 -37.09
CA GLU A 522 -4.44 14.33 -38.55
C GLU A 522 -3.65 15.49 -39.22
N GLU A 523 -3.35 15.38 -40.52
CA GLU A 523 -2.56 16.40 -41.21
C GLU A 523 -3.37 17.69 -41.44
N GLY A 524 -2.95 18.79 -40.80
CA GLY A 524 -3.66 20.07 -40.84
C GLY A 524 -3.04 21.14 -39.94
N GLU A 525 -3.75 22.26 -39.78
CA GLU A 525 -3.30 23.44 -39.03
C GLU A 525 -2.89 23.10 -37.58
N ASP A 526 -3.71 22.31 -36.89
CA ASP A 526 -3.47 21.93 -35.50
C ASP A 526 -2.16 21.14 -35.30
N ARG A 527 -1.83 20.23 -36.22
CA ARG A 527 -0.55 19.51 -36.19
C ARG A 527 0.63 20.48 -36.34
N ASN A 528 0.50 21.50 -37.18
CA ASN A 528 1.50 22.55 -37.33
C ASN A 528 1.63 23.41 -36.06
N LYS A 529 0.52 23.71 -35.36
CA LYS A 529 0.57 24.36 -34.03
C LYS A 529 1.39 23.53 -33.04
N VAL A 530 1.17 22.21 -32.94
CA VAL A 530 1.92 21.34 -32.03
C VAL A 530 3.40 21.23 -32.43
N LEU A 531 3.71 21.14 -33.73
CA LEU A 531 5.09 21.12 -34.23
C LEU A 531 5.84 22.42 -33.91
N VAL A 532 5.18 23.58 -33.91
CA VAL A 532 5.78 24.85 -33.47
C VAL A 532 6.11 24.85 -31.97
N LEU A 533 5.26 24.26 -31.11
CA LEU A 533 5.61 24.08 -29.69
C LEU A 533 6.80 23.13 -29.51
N LEU A 534 6.81 22.03 -30.27
CA LEU A 534 7.90 21.05 -30.25
C LEU A 534 9.22 21.67 -30.75
N GLN A 535 9.18 22.57 -31.75
CA GLN A 535 10.34 23.31 -32.26
C GLN A 535 10.91 24.27 -31.20
N GLN A 536 10.06 24.82 -30.32
CA GLN A 536 10.48 25.65 -29.18
C GLN A 536 11.05 24.82 -28.03
N ALA A 537 10.63 23.56 -27.87
CA ALA A 537 11.10 22.64 -26.83
C ALA A 537 12.38 21.90 -27.20
N ASN A 538 12.42 21.26 -28.38
CA ASN A 538 13.56 20.52 -28.91
C ASN A 538 13.62 20.65 -30.45
N PRO A 539 14.50 21.50 -31.00
CA PRO A 539 14.57 21.76 -32.44
C PRO A 539 15.16 20.59 -33.24
N GLU A 540 16.05 19.78 -32.65
CA GLU A 540 16.66 18.61 -33.31
C GLU A 540 15.59 17.55 -33.62
N LEU A 541 14.64 17.38 -32.70
CA LEU A 541 13.59 16.37 -32.82
C LEU A 541 12.56 16.72 -33.91
N VAL A 542 12.25 18.01 -34.11
CA VAL A 542 11.42 18.45 -35.25
C VAL A 542 12.16 18.30 -36.58
N ALA A 543 13.46 18.65 -36.64
CA ALA A 543 14.28 18.43 -37.82
C ALA A 543 14.31 16.94 -38.22
N PHE A 544 14.36 16.03 -37.25
CA PHE A 544 14.27 14.59 -37.49
C PHE A 544 12.89 14.13 -38.01
N ILE A 545 11.78 14.70 -37.49
CA ILE A 545 10.42 14.45 -38.02
C ILE A 545 10.24 14.96 -39.45
N GLN A 546 10.99 15.99 -39.86
CA GLN A 546 11.05 16.47 -41.25
C GLN A 546 11.89 15.51 -42.12
N LEU A 547 13.11 15.17 -41.67
CA LEU A 547 14.05 14.25 -42.34
C LEU A 547 13.45 12.86 -42.60
N LEU A 548 12.64 12.34 -41.67
CA LEU A 548 11.89 11.08 -41.84
C LEU A 548 10.85 11.14 -42.97
N GLY A 549 10.36 12.33 -43.32
CA GLY A 549 9.43 12.56 -44.43
C GLY A 549 10.10 12.78 -45.79
N GLU A 550 11.44 12.80 -45.86
CA GLU A 550 12.18 12.96 -47.11
C GLU A 550 12.47 11.61 -47.78
N GLU A 551 11.95 11.40 -48.99
CA GLU A 551 12.11 10.16 -49.77
C GLU A 551 13.56 9.77 -50.09
N LYS A 552 14.52 10.71 -49.96
CA LYS A 552 15.92 10.56 -50.40
C LYS A 552 16.92 10.40 -49.26
N THR A 553 16.48 10.33 -48.00
CA THR A 553 17.37 10.18 -46.85
C THR A 553 17.87 8.74 -46.70
N SER A 554 19.16 8.57 -46.42
CA SER A 554 19.79 7.25 -46.29
C SER A 554 19.69 6.71 -44.86
N PHE A 555 19.54 5.38 -44.72
CA PHE A 555 19.42 4.69 -43.44
C PHE A 555 20.52 5.07 -42.42
N GLU A 556 21.79 5.13 -42.84
CA GLU A 556 22.90 5.52 -41.95
C GLU A 556 22.80 7.00 -41.50
N THR A 557 22.16 7.88 -42.28
CA THR A 557 21.87 9.26 -41.85
C THR A 557 20.80 9.26 -40.76
N ILE A 558 19.68 8.56 -40.98
CA ILE A 558 18.60 8.42 -39.98
C ILE A 558 19.14 7.83 -38.67
N LYS A 559 19.89 6.74 -38.77
CA LYS A 559 20.55 6.04 -37.65
C LYS A 559 21.56 6.94 -36.91
N LYS A 560 22.30 7.82 -37.62
CA LYS A 560 23.20 8.81 -37.03
C LYS A 560 22.45 9.89 -36.24
N GLU A 561 21.44 10.53 -36.85
CA GLU A 561 20.71 11.62 -36.18
C GLU A 561 19.84 11.09 -35.03
N PHE A 562 19.21 9.93 -35.20
CA PHE A 562 18.48 9.25 -34.11
C PHE A 562 19.41 8.90 -32.94
N ARG A 563 20.66 8.48 -33.20
CA ARG A 563 21.67 8.29 -32.16
C ARG A 563 22.02 9.59 -31.44
N SER A 564 22.09 10.73 -32.16
CA SER A 564 22.30 12.05 -31.55
C SER A 564 21.19 12.36 -30.55
N ILE A 565 19.93 12.29 -30.99
CA ILE A 565 18.73 12.53 -30.17
C ILE A 565 18.71 11.59 -28.95
N LEU A 566 18.90 10.28 -29.15
CA LEU A 566 18.94 9.32 -28.04
C LEU A 566 20.10 9.58 -27.07
N SER A 567 21.22 10.14 -27.51
CA SER A 567 22.35 10.47 -26.63
C SER A 567 22.09 11.70 -25.75
N ALA A 568 21.36 12.69 -26.26
CA ALA A 568 20.89 13.84 -25.49
C ALA A 568 19.72 13.51 -24.55
N THR A 569 18.85 12.59 -24.96
CA THR A 569 17.62 12.20 -24.24
C THR A 569 17.92 11.35 -22.99
N THR A 570 17.23 11.61 -21.88
CA THR A 570 17.23 10.81 -20.65
C THR A 570 16.79 9.36 -20.88
N VAL A 571 17.36 8.42 -20.11
CA VAL A 571 17.20 6.97 -20.34
C VAL A 571 15.72 6.53 -20.37
N ASP A 572 14.89 7.08 -19.49
CA ASP A 572 13.47 6.73 -19.37
C ASP A 572 12.61 7.23 -20.55
N ALA A 573 13.00 8.35 -21.20
CA ALA A 573 12.26 8.95 -22.31
C ALA A 573 12.60 8.33 -23.68
N ARG A 574 13.76 7.68 -23.81
CA ARG A 574 14.24 7.06 -25.08
C ARG A 574 13.24 6.06 -25.70
N ARG A 575 12.65 5.18 -24.89
CA ARG A 575 11.65 4.20 -25.37
C ARG A 575 10.32 4.88 -25.77
N PRO A 576 9.70 5.75 -24.94
CA PRO A 576 8.58 6.59 -25.37
C PRO A 576 8.82 7.35 -26.67
N PHE A 577 10.01 7.93 -26.88
CA PHE A 577 10.33 8.66 -28.12
C PHE A 577 10.33 7.73 -29.33
N CYS A 578 11.01 6.59 -29.24
CA CYS A 578 11.05 5.60 -30.31
C CYS A 578 9.65 5.09 -30.66
N ASN A 579 8.84 4.72 -29.66
CA ASN A 579 7.42 4.36 -29.84
C ASN A 579 6.63 5.45 -30.59
N CYS A 580 6.70 6.71 -30.14
CA CYS A 580 5.94 7.80 -30.76
C CYS A 580 6.42 8.15 -32.18
N LEU A 581 7.72 8.02 -32.47
CA LEU A 581 8.28 8.25 -33.81
C LEU A 581 7.86 7.13 -34.78
N ILE A 582 7.79 5.88 -34.32
CA ILE A 582 7.24 4.76 -35.12
C ILE A 582 5.74 4.99 -35.39
N ASP A 583 4.96 5.42 -34.39
CA ASP A 583 3.55 5.80 -34.58
C ASP A 583 3.39 6.93 -35.62
N ILE A 584 4.25 7.96 -35.60
CA ILE A 584 4.25 9.06 -36.59
C ILE A 584 4.60 8.56 -38.00
N CYS A 585 5.55 7.64 -38.15
CA CYS A 585 5.89 7.05 -39.44
C CYS A 585 4.70 6.24 -39.99
N ARG A 586 4.07 5.38 -39.18
CA ARG A 586 2.88 4.63 -39.61
C ARG A 586 1.72 5.54 -40.01
N ASN A 587 1.44 6.59 -39.23
CA ASN A 587 0.35 7.52 -39.52
C ASN A 587 0.63 8.45 -40.72
N ARG A 588 1.83 8.37 -41.31
CA ARG A 588 2.21 8.96 -42.61
C ARG A 588 2.32 7.92 -43.74
N ASN A 589 1.94 6.66 -43.50
CA ASN A 589 2.15 5.50 -44.38
C ASN A 589 3.64 5.20 -44.71
N LEU A 590 4.58 5.68 -43.89
CA LEU A 590 6.02 5.46 -44.04
C LEU A 590 6.46 4.13 -43.39
N GLN A 591 5.91 3.01 -43.87
CA GLN A 591 6.15 1.67 -43.29
C GLN A 591 7.64 1.30 -43.24
N GLU A 592 8.41 1.53 -44.32
CA GLU A 592 9.85 1.25 -44.34
C GLU A 592 10.60 2.02 -43.22
N ARG A 593 10.28 3.30 -43.02
CA ARG A 593 10.87 4.13 -41.95
C ARG A 593 10.47 3.63 -40.55
N ALA A 594 9.26 3.09 -40.39
CA ALA A 594 8.83 2.48 -39.14
C ALA A 594 9.68 1.25 -38.80
N HIS A 595 9.96 0.37 -39.77
CA HIS A 595 10.87 -0.77 -39.59
C HIS A 595 12.31 -0.34 -39.32
N GLU A 596 12.85 0.64 -40.06
CA GLU A 596 14.19 1.19 -39.82
C GLU A 596 14.34 1.70 -38.37
N LEU A 597 13.36 2.46 -37.87
CA LEU A 597 13.35 2.97 -36.49
C LEU A 597 13.23 1.86 -35.44
N LEU A 598 12.40 0.84 -35.67
CA LEU A 598 12.25 -0.29 -34.76
C LEU A 598 13.56 -1.10 -34.67
N TYR A 599 14.16 -1.44 -35.80
CA TYR A 599 15.44 -2.15 -35.87
C TYR A 599 16.57 -1.37 -35.19
N VAL A 600 16.66 -0.05 -35.42
CA VAL A 600 17.66 0.78 -34.71
C VAL A 600 17.35 0.84 -33.20
N GLY A 601 16.08 0.82 -32.80
CA GLY A 601 15.65 0.73 -31.40
C GLY A 601 15.99 -0.60 -30.72
N THR A 602 15.91 -1.74 -31.41
CA THR A 602 16.33 -3.04 -30.87
C THR A 602 17.86 -3.14 -30.78
N VAL A 603 18.59 -2.65 -31.78
CA VAL A 603 20.07 -2.56 -31.77
C VAL A 603 20.60 -1.68 -30.63
N TYR A 604 19.92 -0.59 -30.27
CA TYR A 604 20.25 0.22 -29.09
C TYR A 604 19.68 -0.32 -27.76
N GLY A 605 19.13 -1.53 -27.75
CA GLY A 605 18.66 -2.20 -26.53
C GLY A 605 17.44 -1.55 -25.88
N LEU A 606 16.69 -0.69 -26.60
CA LEU A 606 15.51 -0.02 -26.06
C LEU A 606 14.39 -1.02 -25.71
N TYR A 607 14.34 -2.16 -26.40
CA TYR A 607 13.31 -3.20 -26.25
C TYR A 607 13.90 -4.54 -25.79
N PRO A 608 14.38 -4.66 -24.53
CA PRO A 608 14.98 -5.89 -24.01
C PRO A 608 13.93 -7.02 -23.96
N GLY A 609 14.25 -8.16 -24.59
CA GLY A 609 13.35 -9.31 -24.63
C GLY A 609 12.11 -9.13 -25.50
N LEU A 610 12.14 -8.24 -26.52
CA LEU A 610 11.06 -8.07 -27.50
C LEU A 610 10.73 -9.39 -28.21
N HIS A 611 11.76 -10.09 -28.69
CA HIS A 611 11.66 -11.45 -29.20
C HIS A 611 12.43 -12.39 -28.26
N THR A 612 11.79 -13.46 -27.82
CA THR A 612 12.47 -14.60 -27.19
C THR A 612 12.28 -15.79 -28.10
N LYS A 613 13.37 -16.30 -28.70
CA LYS A 613 13.34 -17.51 -29.55
C LYS A 613 14.04 -18.64 -28.80
N THR A 614 13.31 -19.66 -28.39
CA THR A 614 13.86 -20.94 -27.91
C THR A 614 13.58 -22.05 -28.95
N SER A 615 13.99 -23.27 -28.64
CA SER A 615 13.66 -24.46 -29.45
C SER A 615 12.19 -24.87 -29.36
N GLU A 616 11.50 -24.52 -28.26
CA GLU A 616 10.14 -24.96 -27.96
C GLU A 616 9.11 -23.83 -28.16
N GLU A 617 9.49 -22.59 -27.82
CA GLU A 617 8.60 -21.42 -27.84
C GLU A 617 9.26 -20.20 -28.50
N TRP A 618 8.55 -19.56 -29.42
CA TRP A 618 8.87 -18.21 -29.89
C TRP A 618 7.84 -17.21 -29.35
N ARG A 619 8.32 -16.28 -28.52
CA ARG A 619 7.51 -15.30 -27.80
C ARG A 619 7.79 -13.87 -28.28
N LEU A 620 6.76 -13.17 -28.73
CA LEU A 620 6.77 -11.72 -28.95
C LEU A 620 6.23 -10.99 -27.70
N ASN A 621 6.93 -9.96 -27.22
CA ASN A 621 6.59 -9.24 -25.99
C ASN A 621 6.21 -7.78 -26.29
N VAL A 622 4.94 -7.53 -26.60
CA VAL A 622 4.44 -6.20 -26.99
C VAL A 622 4.09 -5.30 -25.81
N ARG A 623 4.20 -5.77 -24.55
CA ARG A 623 3.77 -5.07 -23.32
C ARG A 623 4.35 -3.65 -23.14
N SER A 624 5.49 -3.35 -23.75
CA SER A 624 6.19 -2.05 -23.63
C SER A 624 6.13 -1.17 -24.89
N LEU A 625 5.39 -1.58 -25.92
CA LEU A 625 5.27 -0.86 -27.20
C LEU A 625 4.04 0.06 -27.21
N SER A 626 4.06 1.06 -28.09
CA SER A 626 2.83 1.73 -28.54
C SER A 626 2.05 0.83 -29.50
N ILE A 627 0.85 1.26 -29.92
CA ILE A 627 0.05 0.51 -30.89
C ILE A 627 0.81 0.37 -32.21
N GLY A 628 1.31 1.47 -32.79
CA GLY A 628 2.03 1.43 -34.05
C GLY A 628 3.34 0.63 -33.97
N ALA A 629 4.11 0.80 -32.89
CA ALA A 629 5.31 -0.01 -32.67
C ALA A 629 5.01 -1.51 -32.49
N ALA A 630 3.87 -1.88 -31.88
CA ALA A 630 3.43 -3.27 -31.79
C ALA A 630 3.03 -3.86 -33.15
N HIS A 631 2.33 -3.09 -34.01
CA HIS A 631 2.06 -3.51 -35.39
C HIS A 631 3.37 -3.73 -36.17
N THR A 632 4.29 -2.78 -36.16
CA THR A 632 5.58 -2.89 -36.91
C THR A 632 6.45 -4.04 -36.39
N ALA A 633 6.45 -4.31 -35.07
CA ALA A 633 7.15 -5.47 -34.50
C ALA A 633 6.49 -6.81 -34.86
N PHE A 634 5.18 -6.82 -35.08
CA PHE A 634 4.46 -8.00 -35.56
C PHE A 634 4.67 -8.24 -37.06
N GLU A 635 4.63 -7.19 -37.89
CA GLU A 635 4.96 -7.24 -39.32
C GLU A 635 6.40 -7.73 -39.56
N GLU A 636 7.39 -7.21 -38.80
CA GLU A 636 8.77 -7.71 -38.87
C GLU A 636 8.84 -9.20 -38.46
N TRP A 637 8.13 -9.60 -37.40
CA TRP A 637 8.11 -10.99 -36.95
C TRP A 637 7.49 -11.93 -38.00
N MET A 638 6.32 -11.57 -38.56
CA MET A 638 5.66 -12.30 -39.65
C MET A 638 6.51 -12.34 -40.92
N GLY A 639 7.20 -11.25 -41.26
CA GLY A 639 8.18 -11.20 -42.35
C GLY A 639 9.33 -12.19 -42.14
N THR A 640 9.88 -12.30 -40.93
CA THR A 640 10.90 -13.33 -40.63
C THR A 640 10.33 -14.75 -40.69
N LEU A 641 9.09 -14.98 -40.22
CA LEU A 641 8.43 -16.28 -40.31
C LEU A 641 8.22 -16.69 -41.78
N GLY A 642 7.73 -15.79 -42.63
CA GLY A 642 7.56 -16.01 -44.07
C GLY A 642 8.88 -16.32 -44.80
N GLN A 643 10.00 -15.71 -44.40
CA GLN A 643 11.32 -16.07 -44.93
C GLN A 643 11.80 -17.45 -44.47
N ILE A 644 11.54 -17.83 -43.23
CA ILE A 644 11.96 -19.10 -42.62
C ILE A 644 11.14 -20.28 -43.19
N VAL A 645 9.83 -20.09 -43.39
CA VAL A 645 8.96 -21.02 -44.14
C VAL A 645 9.46 -21.20 -45.58
N LYS A 646 9.80 -20.11 -46.28
CA LYS A 646 10.37 -20.16 -47.65
C LYS A 646 11.75 -20.85 -47.73
N ARG A 647 12.43 -21.08 -46.61
CA ARG A 647 13.71 -21.81 -46.51
C ARG A 647 13.57 -23.25 -45.99
N GLN A 648 12.36 -23.67 -45.59
CA GLN A 648 12.10 -24.97 -44.96
C GLN A 648 12.93 -25.22 -43.69
N GLU A 649 13.24 -24.14 -42.95
CA GLU A 649 13.89 -24.21 -41.63
C GLU A 649 12.87 -24.68 -40.56
N ALA A 650 13.35 -25.41 -39.54
CA ALA A 650 12.47 -25.98 -38.51
C ALA A 650 11.82 -24.91 -37.62
N LEU A 651 10.51 -25.01 -37.43
CA LEU A 651 9.70 -24.11 -36.60
C LEU A 651 9.54 -24.68 -35.16
N PRO A 652 9.36 -23.82 -34.13
CA PRO A 652 9.03 -24.25 -32.78
C PRO A 652 7.62 -24.85 -32.69
N GLU A 653 7.33 -25.60 -31.61
CA GLU A 653 6.00 -26.13 -31.35
C GLU A 653 4.98 -25.05 -30.92
N VAL A 654 5.45 -23.97 -30.29
CA VAL A 654 4.59 -22.91 -29.74
C VAL A 654 5.01 -21.51 -30.21
N PHE A 655 4.04 -20.73 -30.68
CA PHE A 655 4.15 -19.28 -30.85
C PHE A 655 3.29 -18.57 -29.79
N SER A 656 3.81 -17.53 -29.16
CA SER A 656 3.06 -16.78 -28.14
C SER A 656 3.27 -15.25 -28.24
N ALA A 657 2.22 -14.50 -27.91
CA ALA A 657 2.25 -13.03 -27.88
C ALA A 657 1.89 -12.53 -26.47
N ASN A 658 2.88 -12.02 -25.73
CA ASN A 658 2.67 -11.47 -24.40
C ASN A 658 2.19 -10.03 -24.48
N THR A 659 0.86 -9.86 -24.46
CA THR A 659 0.16 -8.57 -24.40
C THR A 659 0.08 -7.98 -22.98
N GLY A 660 0.40 -8.77 -21.95
CA GLY A 660 0.33 -8.38 -20.53
C GLY A 660 -1.05 -8.54 -19.90
N ALA A 661 -1.08 -8.92 -18.62
CA ALA A 661 -2.31 -9.14 -17.87
C ALA A 661 -2.85 -7.85 -17.22
N GLY A 662 -4.06 -7.44 -17.61
CA GLY A 662 -4.95 -6.58 -16.83
C GLY A 662 -4.72 -5.05 -16.90
N THR A 663 -5.81 -4.31 -17.14
CA THR A 663 -6.00 -2.88 -16.80
C THR A 663 -5.05 -1.81 -17.37
N HIS A 664 -4.03 -2.16 -18.16
CA HIS A 664 -3.23 -1.15 -18.89
C HIS A 664 -4.07 -0.47 -19.99
N LYS A 665 -3.91 0.86 -20.11
CA LYS A 665 -4.75 1.76 -20.96
C LYS A 665 -4.80 1.40 -22.45
N PHE A 666 -3.91 0.54 -22.95
CA PHE A 666 -3.88 0.08 -24.35
C PHE A 666 -4.80 -1.12 -24.65
N SER A 667 -5.25 -1.85 -23.62
CA SER A 667 -5.99 -3.12 -23.79
C SER A 667 -7.31 -3.02 -24.57
N HIS A 668 -7.96 -1.85 -24.56
CA HIS A 668 -9.19 -1.62 -25.34
C HIS A 668 -8.97 -1.42 -26.84
N GLY A 669 -7.74 -1.12 -27.29
CA GLY A 669 -7.44 -0.83 -28.69
C GLY A 669 -7.24 -2.07 -29.57
N LEU A 670 -7.00 -3.25 -28.99
CA LEU A 670 -6.52 -4.42 -29.75
C LEU A 670 -7.51 -4.98 -30.79
N ALA A 671 -8.81 -4.64 -30.74
CA ALA A 671 -9.79 -5.17 -31.70
C ALA A 671 -9.41 -4.86 -33.16
N GLY A 672 -9.07 -3.61 -33.47
CA GLY A 672 -8.63 -3.22 -34.82
C GLY A 672 -7.24 -3.76 -35.19
N ALA A 673 -6.41 -4.07 -34.19
CA ALA A 673 -5.14 -4.76 -34.44
C ALA A 673 -5.35 -6.23 -34.85
N PHE A 674 -6.42 -6.89 -34.37
CA PHE A 674 -6.75 -8.26 -34.76
C PHE A 674 -7.41 -8.36 -36.14
N GLU A 675 -8.26 -7.39 -36.49
CA GLU A 675 -8.84 -7.27 -37.84
C GLU A 675 -7.71 -7.14 -38.88
N PHE A 676 -6.76 -6.21 -38.65
CA PHE A 676 -5.57 -6.03 -39.49
C PHE A 676 -4.68 -7.28 -39.58
N VAL A 677 -4.55 -8.09 -38.51
CA VAL A 677 -3.77 -9.35 -38.55
C VAL A 677 -4.39 -10.36 -39.52
N LEU A 678 -5.72 -10.47 -39.58
CA LEU A 678 -6.40 -11.37 -40.52
C LEU A 678 -6.34 -10.82 -41.96
N GLU A 679 -6.40 -9.50 -42.14
CA GLU A 679 -6.23 -8.86 -43.45
C GLU A 679 -4.81 -9.02 -44.00
N GLU A 680 -3.76 -8.79 -43.20
CA GLU A 680 -2.37 -9.03 -43.60
C GLU A 680 -2.07 -10.51 -43.86
N MET A 681 -2.61 -11.45 -43.05
CA MET A 681 -2.44 -12.88 -43.33
C MET A 681 -3.08 -13.29 -44.67
N LYS A 682 -4.23 -12.70 -45.02
CA LYS A 682 -4.83 -12.87 -46.37
C LYS A 682 -4.00 -12.22 -47.47
N ALA A 683 -3.49 -11.00 -47.25
CA ALA A 683 -2.66 -10.28 -48.21
C ALA A 683 -1.31 -10.96 -48.49
N LEU A 684 -0.80 -11.74 -47.53
CA LEU A 684 0.45 -12.51 -47.63
C LEU A 684 0.24 -13.97 -48.11
N GLU A 685 -0.99 -14.36 -48.47
CA GLU A 685 -1.37 -15.74 -48.83
C GLU A 685 -1.05 -16.78 -47.73
N VAL A 686 -1.10 -16.38 -46.45
CA VAL A 686 -0.83 -17.25 -45.29
C VAL A 686 -2.15 -17.66 -44.63
N GLU A 687 -2.62 -18.87 -44.94
CA GLU A 687 -3.80 -19.47 -44.31
C GLU A 687 -3.65 -19.53 -42.77
N PRO A 688 -4.56 -18.91 -41.98
CA PRO A 688 -4.47 -18.97 -40.53
C PRO A 688 -4.73 -20.38 -40.01
N ASN A 689 -3.85 -20.89 -39.13
CA ASN A 689 -4.01 -22.22 -38.55
C ASN A 689 -4.87 -22.19 -37.26
N LEU A 690 -5.26 -23.38 -36.80
CA LEU A 690 -6.08 -23.59 -35.60
C LEU A 690 -5.56 -22.88 -34.33
N VAL A 691 -4.24 -22.75 -34.17
CA VAL A 691 -3.63 -22.07 -33.00
C VAL A 691 -3.88 -20.56 -33.04
N VAL A 692 -3.84 -19.95 -34.24
CA VAL A 692 -4.17 -18.54 -34.43
C VAL A 692 -5.64 -18.27 -34.07
N TYR A 693 -6.58 -19.06 -34.62
CA TYR A 693 -8.01 -18.94 -34.31
C TYR A 693 -8.31 -19.14 -32.82
N ASN A 694 -7.74 -20.18 -32.19
CA ASN A 694 -7.92 -20.42 -30.75
C ASN A 694 -7.40 -19.26 -29.89
N THR A 695 -6.25 -18.66 -30.25
CA THR A 695 -5.67 -17.51 -29.54
C THR A 695 -6.55 -16.26 -29.67
N LEU A 696 -7.06 -15.99 -30.88
CA LEU A 696 -7.95 -14.87 -31.15
C LEU A 696 -9.31 -15.03 -30.43
N LEU A 697 -9.89 -16.23 -30.42
CA LEU A 697 -11.13 -16.52 -29.69
C LEU A 697 -10.97 -16.32 -28.17
N GLU A 698 -9.86 -16.75 -27.57
CA GLU A 698 -9.60 -16.50 -26.15
C GLU A 698 -9.45 -15.00 -25.85
N ALA A 699 -8.83 -14.24 -26.75
CA ALA A 699 -8.73 -12.78 -26.64
C ALA A 699 -10.10 -12.10 -26.76
N MET A 700 -10.96 -12.50 -27.70
CA MET A 700 -12.33 -12.00 -27.84
C MET A 700 -13.21 -12.33 -26.61
N GLY A 701 -13.01 -13.51 -26.00
CA GLY A 701 -13.67 -13.92 -24.77
C GLY A 701 -13.20 -13.18 -23.50
N LYS A 702 -12.00 -12.59 -23.52
CA LYS A 702 -11.52 -11.63 -22.52
C LYS A 702 -12.03 -10.21 -22.80
N ALA A 703 -12.18 -9.84 -24.08
CA ALA A 703 -12.70 -8.53 -24.51
C ALA A 703 -14.24 -8.40 -24.42
N GLY A 704 -14.97 -9.50 -24.24
CA GLY A 704 -16.43 -9.50 -24.07
C GLY A 704 -17.22 -9.21 -25.36
N LYS A 705 -16.66 -9.51 -26.54
CA LYS A 705 -17.30 -9.29 -27.85
C LYS A 705 -17.79 -10.61 -28.49
N PRO A 706 -18.97 -11.14 -28.12
CA PRO A 706 -19.45 -12.43 -28.63
C PRO A 706 -19.74 -12.45 -30.14
N GLY A 707 -20.20 -11.33 -30.71
CA GLY A 707 -20.49 -11.23 -32.15
C GLY A 707 -19.27 -11.39 -33.06
N LEU A 708 -18.10 -10.89 -32.64
CA LEU A 708 -16.85 -11.09 -33.40
C LEU A 708 -16.29 -12.51 -33.22
N ALA A 709 -16.49 -13.11 -32.04
CA ALA A 709 -16.12 -14.51 -31.82
C ALA A 709 -16.95 -15.47 -32.69
N ARG A 710 -18.22 -15.12 -32.96
CA ARG A 710 -19.07 -15.82 -33.93
C ARG A 710 -18.51 -15.72 -35.36
N SER A 711 -18.30 -14.50 -35.87
CA SER A 711 -17.84 -14.31 -37.26
C SER A 711 -16.46 -14.92 -37.50
N LEU A 712 -15.55 -14.84 -36.53
CA LEU A 712 -14.24 -15.49 -36.60
C LEU A 712 -14.33 -17.02 -36.66
N PHE A 713 -15.28 -17.62 -35.94
CA PHE A 713 -15.52 -19.06 -35.99
C PHE A 713 -16.20 -19.49 -37.30
N GLU A 714 -17.11 -18.67 -37.83
CA GLU A 714 -17.71 -18.88 -39.15
C GLU A 714 -16.63 -18.84 -40.25
N GLU A 715 -15.76 -17.82 -40.24
CA GLU A 715 -14.58 -17.71 -41.11
C GLU A 715 -13.61 -18.90 -41.00
N MET A 716 -13.31 -19.36 -39.78
CA MET A 716 -12.43 -20.53 -39.57
C MET A 716 -12.96 -21.79 -40.27
N VAL A 717 -14.28 -22.02 -40.21
CA VAL A 717 -14.91 -23.21 -40.82
C VAL A 717 -15.10 -23.03 -42.33
N GLU A 718 -15.31 -21.80 -42.83
CA GLU A 718 -15.28 -21.49 -44.26
C GLU A 718 -13.89 -21.73 -44.88
N ASN A 719 -12.83 -21.38 -44.14
CA ASN A 719 -11.44 -21.69 -44.48
C ASN A 719 -11.05 -23.18 -44.25
N GLY A 720 -12.03 -24.07 -44.00
CA GLY A 720 -11.82 -25.52 -43.88
C GLY A 720 -11.06 -25.99 -42.64
N VAL A 721 -10.76 -25.11 -41.68
CA VAL A 721 -10.03 -25.46 -40.46
C VAL A 721 -11.01 -26.10 -39.46
N ASN A 722 -10.84 -27.40 -39.20
CA ASN A 722 -11.66 -28.11 -38.23
C ASN A 722 -11.35 -27.63 -36.79
N PRO A 723 -12.38 -27.30 -35.98
CA PRO A 723 -12.20 -26.92 -34.58
C PRO A 723 -11.68 -28.07 -33.71
N ASP A 724 -10.98 -27.72 -32.63
CA ASP A 724 -10.72 -28.63 -31.51
C ASP A 724 -11.70 -28.41 -30.34
N GLU A 725 -11.63 -29.32 -29.36
CA GLU A 725 -12.43 -29.29 -28.13
C GLU A 725 -12.26 -27.96 -27.37
N LYS A 726 -11.09 -27.31 -27.50
CA LYS A 726 -10.79 -26.02 -26.87
C LYS A 726 -11.44 -24.86 -27.63
N THR A 727 -11.46 -24.89 -28.97
CA THR A 727 -12.20 -23.93 -29.81
C THR A 727 -13.67 -23.89 -29.40
N LEU A 728 -14.30 -25.06 -29.36
CA LEU A 728 -15.71 -25.22 -29.06
C LEU A 728 -16.01 -24.83 -27.61
N THR A 729 -15.19 -25.27 -26.66
CA THR A 729 -15.32 -24.92 -25.23
C THR A 729 -15.12 -23.43 -24.98
N ALA A 730 -14.20 -22.77 -25.68
CA ALA A 730 -14.00 -21.33 -25.59
C ALA A 730 -15.24 -20.58 -26.10
N LEU A 731 -15.76 -20.95 -27.28
CA LEU A 731 -16.91 -20.28 -27.89
C LEU A 731 -18.19 -20.45 -27.05
N VAL A 732 -18.46 -21.64 -26.52
CA VAL A 732 -19.59 -21.87 -25.60
C VAL A 732 -19.42 -21.03 -24.30
N LYS A 733 -18.21 -20.89 -23.76
CA LYS A 733 -17.95 -20.02 -22.59
C LYS A 733 -18.16 -18.53 -22.90
N ILE A 734 -17.98 -18.11 -24.16
CA ILE A 734 -18.28 -16.75 -24.62
C ILE A 734 -19.79 -16.54 -24.71
N TYR A 735 -20.50 -17.43 -25.39
CA TYR A 735 -21.97 -17.35 -25.53
C TYR A 735 -22.69 -17.47 -24.18
N GLY A 736 -22.25 -18.37 -23.28
CA GLY A 736 -22.81 -18.49 -21.93
C GLY A 736 -22.70 -17.20 -21.11
N LYS A 737 -21.53 -16.53 -21.13
CA LYS A 737 -21.34 -15.21 -20.50
C LYS A 737 -22.23 -14.13 -21.14
N ALA A 738 -22.44 -14.19 -22.45
CA ALA A 738 -23.32 -13.29 -23.18
C ALA A 738 -24.83 -13.62 -23.04
N ARG A 739 -25.18 -14.77 -22.44
CA ARG A 739 -26.52 -15.37 -22.41
C ARG A 739 -27.10 -15.71 -23.79
N TRP A 740 -26.23 -15.94 -24.79
CA TRP A 740 -26.58 -16.30 -26.16
C TRP A 740 -26.84 -17.81 -26.28
N ALA A 741 -27.89 -18.28 -25.61
CA ALA A 741 -28.19 -19.71 -25.50
C ALA A 741 -28.55 -20.36 -26.85
N LYS A 742 -29.24 -19.63 -27.74
CA LYS A 742 -29.64 -20.14 -29.05
C LYS A 742 -28.40 -20.47 -29.90
N ASP A 743 -27.49 -19.52 -30.03
CA ASP A 743 -26.24 -19.65 -30.78
C ASP A 743 -25.36 -20.80 -30.24
N ALA A 744 -25.38 -21.03 -28.91
CA ALA A 744 -24.67 -22.15 -28.29
C ALA A 744 -25.32 -23.52 -28.56
N LEU A 745 -26.66 -23.60 -28.62
CA LEU A 745 -27.38 -24.84 -28.94
C LEU A 745 -27.37 -25.15 -30.44
N GLU A 746 -27.48 -24.12 -31.30
CA GLU A 746 -27.25 -24.22 -32.75
C GLU A 746 -25.83 -24.70 -33.05
N LEU A 747 -24.83 -24.22 -32.29
CA LEU A 747 -23.46 -24.71 -32.38
C LEU A 747 -23.34 -26.18 -31.96
N TRP A 748 -24.01 -26.62 -30.89
CA TRP A 748 -24.01 -28.02 -30.44
C TRP A 748 -24.67 -28.97 -31.47
N GLU A 749 -25.80 -28.59 -32.06
CA GLU A 749 -26.40 -29.34 -33.18
C GLU A 749 -25.45 -29.41 -34.39
N ARG A 750 -24.76 -28.31 -34.71
CA ARG A 750 -23.71 -28.27 -35.75
C ARG A 750 -22.52 -29.20 -35.42
N MET A 751 -22.09 -29.30 -34.16
CA MET A 751 -21.06 -30.25 -33.72
C MET A 751 -21.51 -31.71 -33.94
N ARG A 752 -22.75 -32.05 -33.57
CA ARG A 752 -23.33 -33.40 -33.71
C ARG A 752 -23.48 -33.81 -35.18
N LEU A 753 -23.98 -32.90 -36.03
CA LEU A 753 -24.10 -33.13 -37.47
C LEU A 753 -22.73 -33.31 -38.15
N ASN A 754 -21.74 -32.48 -37.79
CA ASN A 754 -20.39 -32.53 -38.36
C ASN A 754 -19.49 -33.60 -37.74
N LYS A 755 -19.92 -34.25 -36.65
CA LYS A 755 -19.13 -35.22 -35.85
C LYS A 755 -17.79 -34.66 -35.37
N TRP A 756 -17.78 -33.38 -34.99
CA TRP A 756 -16.60 -32.74 -34.38
C TRP A 756 -16.29 -33.34 -33.00
N PRO A 757 -15.04 -33.29 -32.53
CA PRO A 757 -14.66 -33.82 -31.22
C PRO A 757 -15.33 -33.01 -30.12
N MET A 758 -15.99 -33.70 -29.18
CA MET A 758 -16.68 -33.13 -28.04
C MET A 758 -16.24 -33.88 -26.78
N ASP A 759 -15.77 -33.16 -25.78
CA ASP A 759 -15.32 -33.72 -24.51
C ASP A 759 -16.35 -33.52 -23.39
N PHE A 760 -16.09 -34.14 -22.23
CA PHE A 760 -16.92 -34.01 -21.04
C PHE A 760 -16.95 -32.56 -20.51
N ILE A 761 -15.90 -31.76 -20.73
CA ILE A 761 -15.83 -30.36 -20.29
C ILE A 761 -16.80 -29.49 -21.11
N LEU A 762 -16.90 -29.73 -22.42
CA LEU A 762 -17.84 -29.06 -23.31
C LEU A 762 -19.30 -29.36 -22.94
N TYR A 763 -19.65 -30.64 -22.71
CA TYR A 763 -20.97 -31.04 -22.21
C TYR A 763 -21.28 -30.41 -20.85
N ASN A 764 -20.36 -30.48 -19.89
CA ASN A 764 -20.53 -29.86 -18.58
C ASN A 764 -20.66 -28.32 -18.67
N THR A 765 -20.00 -27.67 -19.65
CA THR A 765 -20.15 -26.23 -19.91
C THR A 765 -21.54 -25.90 -20.47
N LEU A 766 -22.04 -26.68 -21.44
CA LEU A 766 -23.38 -26.51 -22.01
C LEU A 766 -24.48 -26.76 -20.95
N LEU A 767 -24.34 -27.81 -20.13
CA LEU A 767 -25.26 -28.10 -19.03
C LEU A 767 -25.22 -27.01 -17.95
N SER A 768 -24.04 -26.46 -17.60
CA SER A 768 -23.94 -25.32 -16.69
C SER A 768 -24.61 -24.06 -17.24
N MET A 769 -24.45 -23.77 -18.54
CA MET A 769 -25.15 -22.67 -19.20
C MET A 769 -26.67 -22.86 -19.15
N CYS A 770 -27.16 -24.07 -19.41
CA CYS A 770 -28.59 -24.37 -19.32
C CYS A 770 -29.12 -24.25 -17.89
N ALA A 771 -28.32 -24.59 -16.88
CA ALA A 771 -28.65 -24.42 -15.47
C ALA A 771 -28.69 -22.93 -15.04
N ASP A 772 -27.78 -22.09 -15.53
CA ASP A 772 -27.76 -20.64 -15.26
C ASP A 772 -28.90 -19.88 -15.99
N LEU A 773 -29.49 -20.48 -17.02
CA LEU A 773 -30.55 -19.88 -17.86
C LEU A 773 -31.93 -20.55 -17.72
N GLY A 774 -32.05 -21.65 -16.96
CA GLY A 774 -33.32 -22.37 -16.73
C GLY A 774 -33.83 -23.18 -17.92
N LEU A 775 -32.95 -23.63 -18.82
CA LEU A 775 -33.32 -24.31 -20.07
C LEU A 775 -33.44 -25.83 -19.85
N GLU A 776 -34.51 -26.25 -19.18
CA GLU A 776 -34.70 -27.63 -18.75
C GLU A 776 -34.76 -28.66 -19.89
N GLU A 777 -35.58 -28.43 -20.93
CA GLU A 777 -35.77 -29.40 -22.02
C GLU A 777 -34.54 -29.56 -22.92
N GLU A 778 -33.72 -28.52 -23.00
CA GLU A 778 -32.43 -28.54 -23.71
C GLU A 778 -31.38 -29.28 -22.88
N ALA A 779 -31.35 -29.06 -21.56
CA ALA A 779 -30.50 -29.81 -20.64
C ALA A 779 -30.84 -31.30 -20.61
N GLU A 780 -32.13 -31.67 -20.63
CA GLU A 780 -32.57 -33.06 -20.73
C GLU A 780 -32.08 -33.70 -22.05
N ARG A 781 -32.16 -33.00 -23.18
CA ARG A 781 -31.63 -33.48 -24.47
C ARG A 781 -30.10 -33.63 -24.45
N LEU A 782 -29.37 -32.63 -23.95
CA LEU A 782 -27.91 -32.68 -23.78
C LEU A 782 -27.46 -33.86 -22.90
N PHE A 783 -28.18 -34.14 -21.82
CA PHE A 783 -27.82 -35.16 -20.84
C PHE A 783 -28.09 -36.59 -21.34
N GLU A 784 -29.18 -36.82 -22.08
CA GLU A 784 -29.43 -38.13 -22.70
C GLU A 784 -28.53 -38.38 -23.92
N ASP A 785 -28.16 -37.36 -24.70
CA ASP A 785 -27.13 -37.47 -25.77
C ASP A 785 -25.76 -37.85 -25.17
N MET A 786 -25.37 -37.20 -24.06
CA MET A 786 -24.16 -37.53 -23.28
C MET A 786 -24.18 -38.99 -22.75
N LYS A 787 -25.33 -39.49 -22.26
CA LYS A 787 -25.48 -40.90 -21.86
C LYS A 787 -25.31 -41.90 -23.00
N GLY A 788 -25.57 -41.50 -24.25
CA GLY A 788 -25.43 -42.34 -25.44
C GLY A 788 -23.99 -42.51 -25.93
N LEU A 789 -23.01 -41.76 -25.39
CA LEU A 789 -21.63 -41.74 -25.87
C LEU A 789 -20.70 -42.61 -24.99
N GLU A 790 -20.23 -43.75 -25.53
CA GLU A 790 -19.34 -44.70 -24.84
C GLU A 790 -18.05 -44.06 -24.24
N ARG A 791 -17.61 -42.92 -24.77
CA ARG A 791 -16.42 -42.19 -24.31
C ARG A 791 -16.70 -41.04 -23.33
N CYS A 792 -17.95 -40.60 -23.20
CA CYS A 792 -18.29 -39.34 -22.53
C CYS A 792 -19.46 -39.50 -21.53
N GLY A 793 -19.46 -40.60 -20.77
CA GLY A 793 -20.49 -40.86 -19.76
C GLY A 793 -20.59 -39.74 -18.70
N PRO A 794 -21.80 -39.39 -18.21
CA PRO A 794 -22.00 -38.32 -17.23
C PRO A 794 -21.19 -38.47 -15.93
N ASP A 795 -20.51 -37.39 -15.52
CA ASP A 795 -19.69 -37.31 -14.31
C ASP A 795 -20.40 -36.59 -13.15
N SER A 796 -19.74 -36.47 -11.99
CA SER A 796 -20.29 -35.79 -10.80
C SER A 796 -20.72 -34.34 -11.07
N TRP A 797 -20.05 -33.63 -11.97
CA TRP A 797 -20.42 -32.28 -12.41
C TRP A 797 -21.61 -32.29 -13.36
N SER A 798 -21.69 -33.24 -14.29
CA SER A 798 -22.85 -33.44 -15.18
C SER A 798 -24.13 -33.67 -14.36
N TYR A 799 -24.08 -34.61 -13.41
CA TYR A 799 -25.18 -34.87 -12.48
C TYR A 799 -25.52 -33.63 -11.62
N THR A 800 -24.51 -32.89 -11.16
CA THR A 800 -24.71 -31.67 -10.35
C THR A 800 -25.34 -30.53 -11.15
N ALA A 801 -25.00 -30.38 -12.44
CA ALA A 801 -25.65 -29.43 -13.32
C ALA A 801 -27.13 -29.78 -13.49
N MET A 802 -27.48 -31.06 -13.73
CA MET A 802 -28.87 -31.50 -13.81
C MET A 802 -29.64 -31.34 -12.48
N LEU A 803 -29.01 -31.58 -11.33
CA LEU A 803 -29.60 -31.30 -10.02
C LEU A 803 -29.84 -29.80 -9.78
N ASN A 804 -29.01 -28.92 -10.35
CA ASN A 804 -29.22 -27.46 -10.32
C ASN A 804 -30.34 -27.02 -11.29
N VAL A 805 -30.44 -27.62 -12.48
CA VAL A 805 -31.57 -27.42 -13.43
C VAL A 805 -32.89 -27.78 -12.74
N TYR A 806 -33.04 -29.01 -12.23
CA TYR A 806 -34.29 -29.42 -11.57
C TYR A 806 -34.52 -28.72 -10.22
N GLY A 807 -33.46 -28.35 -9.50
CA GLY A 807 -33.55 -27.62 -8.22
C GLY A 807 -33.97 -26.16 -8.38
N SER A 808 -33.64 -25.53 -9.51
CA SER A 808 -34.12 -24.18 -9.86
C SER A 808 -35.54 -24.22 -10.45
N GLY A 809 -35.86 -25.21 -11.29
CA GLY A 809 -37.22 -25.46 -11.81
C GLY A 809 -38.21 -26.08 -10.80
N GLY A 810 -37.75 -26.47 -9.61
CA GLY A 810 -38.58 -27.05 -8.54
C GLY A 810 -39.10 -28.47 -8.82
N LYS A 811 -38.56 -29.18 -9.81
CA LYS A 811 -39.04 -30.51 -10.25
C LYS A 811 -38.44 -31.64 -9.41
N VAL A 812 -38.87 -31.70 -8.14
CA VAL A 812 -38.33 -32.60 -7.10
C VAL A 812 -38.23 -34.06 -7.55
N ASP A 813 -39.26 -34.62 -8.16
CA ASP A 813 -39.26 -36.04 -8.54
C ASP A 813 -38.30 -36.35 -9.69
N LYS A 814 -38.05 -35.40 -10.61
CA LYS A 814 -36.96 -35.52 -11.60
C LYS A 814 -35.59 -35.44 -10.94
N ALA A 815 -35.41 -34.50 -9.99
CA ALA A 815 -34.16 -34.39 -9.23
C ALA A 815 -33.86 -35.67 -8.43
N MET A 816 -34.87 -36.23 -7.74
CA MET A 816 -34.73 -37.51 -7.02
C MET A 816 -34.47 -38.69 -7.95
N LYS A 817 -35.11 -38.76 -9.12
CA LYS A 817 -34.80 -39.80 -10.13
C LYS A 817 -33.34 -39.74 -10.57
N VAL A 818 -32.81 -38.54 -10.84
CA VAL A 818 -31.41 -38.35 -11.24
C VAL A 818 -30.43 -38.62 -10.09
N PHE A 819 -30.79 -38.30 -8.84
CA PHE A 819 -30.00 -38.69 -7.67
C PHE A 819 -29.93 -40.22 -7.48
N ASN A 820 -31.05 -40.93 -7.68
CA ASN A 820 -31.07 -42.39 -7.61
C ASN A 820 -30.24 -43.00 -8.75
N GLU A 821 -30.39 -42.52 -10.00
CA GLU A 821 -29.58 -42.97 -11.14
C GLU A 821 -28.07 -42.73 -10.92
N MET A 822 -27.71 -41.59 -10.32
CA MET A 822 -26.33 -41.26 -9.94
C MET A 822 -25.78 -42.27 -8.90
N SER A 823 -26.59 -42.58 -7.89
CA SER A 823 -26.26 -43.48 -6.79
C SER A 823 -26.15 -44.94 -7.23
N GLU A 824 -27.03 -45.39 -8.15
CA GLU A 824 -27.02 -46.71 -8.78
C GLU A 824 -25.78 -46.92 -9.67
N ARG A 825 -25.36 -45.88 -10.41
CA ARG A 825 -24.12 -45.89 -11.20
C ARG A 825 -22.84 -45.73 -10.36
N GLY A 826 -22.97 -45.53 -9.04
CA GLY A 826 -21.83 -45.37 -8.14
C GLY A 826 -21.07 -44.04 -8.25
N VAL A 827 -21.65 -43.01 -8.89
CA VAL A 827 -21.00 -41.71 -9.06
C VAL A 827 -21.10 -40.90 -7.76
N GLU A 828 -19.98 -40.37 -7.27
CA GLU A 828 -19.95 -39.60 -6.02
C GLU A 828 -20.65 -38.24 -6.14
N LEU A 829 -21.60 -37.98 -5.23
CA LEU A 829 -22.26 -36.68 -5.10
C LEU A 829 -21.28 -35.66 -4.51
N ASN A 830 -21.07 -34.52 -5.17
CA ASN A 830 -20.27 -33.44 -4.58
C ASN A 830 -21.11 -32.48 -3.71
N VAL A 831 -20.43 -31.64 -2.93
CA VAL A 831 -21.05 -30.70 -1.96
C VAL A 831 -22.07 -29.77 -2.63
N MET A 832 -21.82 -29.31 -3.86
CA MET A 832 -22.74 -28.43 -4.60
C MET A 832 -24.00 -29.18 -5.04
N GLY A 833 -23.86 -30.42 -5.55
CA GLY A 833 -25.00 -31.27 -5.88
C GLY A 833 -25.88 -31.59 -4.67
N CYS A 834 -25.26 -31.90 -3.53
CA CYS A 834 -25.95 -32.07 -2.24
C CYS A 834 -26.69 -30.79 -1.84
N THR A 835 -26.02 -29.63 -1.91
CA THR A 835 -26.62 -28.32 -1.58
C THR A 835 -27.83 -27.98 -2.44
N CYS A 836 -27.76 -28.21 -3.76
CA CYS A 836 -28.88 -27.99 -4.68
C CYS A 836 -30.07 -28.92 -4.38
N LEU A 837 -29.81 -30.21 -4.13
CA LEU A 837 -30.85 -31.19 -3.84
C LEU A 837 -31.50 -30.97 -2.46
N VAL A 838 -30.71 -30.67 -1.44
CA VAL A 838 -31.19 -30.28 -0.09
C VAL A 838 -32.04 -29.01 -0.16
N GLN A 839 -31.62 -27.99 -0.91
CA GLN A 839 -32.42 -26.78 -1.11
C GLN A 839 -33.74 -27.05 -1.86
N CYS A 840 -33.74 -27.96 -2.85
CA CYS A 840 -34.93 -28.37 -3.58
C CYS A 840 -35.93 -29.10 -2.66
N LEU A 841 -35.47 -30.13 -1.94
CA LEU A 841 -36.29 -30.94 -1.04
C LEU A 841 -36.84 -30.13 0.14
N GLY A 842 -36.03 -29.24 0.71
CA GLY A 842 -36.46 -28.33 1.78
C GLY A 842 -37.55 -27.34 1.34
N ARG A 843 -37.42 -26.75 0.15
CA ARG A 843 -38.48 -25.89 -0.44
C ARG A 843 -39.79 -26.64 -0.67
N ALA A 844 -39.70 -27.93 -0.99
CA ALA A 844 -40.85 -28.81 -1.20
C ALA A 844 -41.39 -29.46 0.09
N LYS A 845 -40.86 -29.10 1.28
CA LYS A 845 -41.18 -29.71 2.58
C LYS A 845 -41.00 -31.25 2.63
N ARG A 846 -40.17 -31.85 1.76
CA ARG A 846 -39.87 -33.30 1.75
C ARG A 846 -38.67 -33.61 2.64
N ILE A 847 -38.84 -33.40 3.95
CA ILE A 847 -37.77 -33.40 4.94
C ILE A 847 -37.16 -34.79 5.16
N ASP A 848 -37.94 -35.88 5.12
CA ASP A 848 -37.39 -37.23 5.29
C ASP A 848 -36.53 -37.68 4.09
N ASP A 849 -36.90 -37.30 2.87
CA ASP A 849 -36.05 -37.50 1.67
C ASP A 849 -34.75 -36.69 1.78
N MET A 850 -34.81 -35.46 2.29
CA MET A 850 -33.64 -34.62 2.54
C MET A 850 -32.70 -35.23 3.59
N VAL A 851 -33.25 -35.80 4.67
CA VAL A 851 -32.48 -36.53 5.69
C VAL A 851 -31.78 -37.76 5.09
N ARG A 852 -32.43 -38.49 4.18
CA ARG A 852 -31.79 -39.61 3.46
C ARG A 852 -30.62 -39.13 2.61
N VAL A 853 -30.83 -38.13 1.75
CA VAL A 853 -29.79 -37.56 0.86
C VAL A 853 -28.60 -37.04 1.67
N PHE A 854 -28.84 -36.29 2.77
CA PHE A 854 -27.77 -35.74 3.58
C PHE A 854 -26.93 -36.84 4.24
N LYS A 855 -27.56 -37.84 4.86
CA LYS A 855 -26.87 -38.99 5.47
C LYS A 855 -26.05 -39.76 4.44
N GLU A 856 -26.66 -40.15 3.32
CA GLU A 856 -25.99 -40.88 2.25
C GLU A 856 -24.79 -40.10 1.69
N SER A 857 -24.90 -38.77 1.54
CA SER A 857 -23.76 -37.94 1.15
C SER A 857 -22.65 -37.91 2.21
N THR A 858 -22.99 -37.84 3.50
CA THR A 858 -22.03 -37.82 4.61
C THR A 858 -21.32 -39.18 4.76
N GLU A 859 -22.04 -40.28 4.60
CA GLU A 859 -21.52 -41.65 4.60
C GLU A 859 -20.58 -41.91 3.42
N ARG A 860 -20.87 -41.32 2.24
CA ARG A 860 -19.98 -41.27 1.07
C ARG A 860 -18.85 -40.22 1.19
N GLY A 861 -18.62 -39.65 2.37
CA GLY A 861 -17.46 -38.79 2.66
C GLY A 861 -17.61 -37.30 2.32
N VAL A 862 -18.80 -36.84 1.89
CA VAL A 862 -19.07 -35.43 1.59
C VAL A 862 -19.05 -34.62 2.89
N LYS A 863 -18.03 -33.79 3.07
CA LYS A 863 -17.97 -32.85 4.20
C LYS A 863 -18.89 -31.65 3.93
N PRO A 864 -19.82 -31.30 4.84
CA PRO A 864 -20.60 -30.08 4.73
C PRO A 864 -19.69 -28.84 4.68
N ASP A 865 -20.00 -27.92 3.77
CA ASP A 865 -19.39 -26.59 3.72
C ASP A 865 -20.35 -25.53 4.30
N ASP A 866 -19.89 -24.29 4.37
CA ASP A 866 -20.72 -23.17 4.81
C ASP A 866 -21.98 -23.00 3.94
N ARG A 867 -21.93 -23.33 2.65
CA ARG A 867 -23.08 -23.16 1.73
C ARG A 867 -24.19 -24.17 2.05
N LEU A 868 -23.82 -25.43 2.32
CA LEU A 868 -24.75 -26.44 2.79
C LEU A 868 -25.32 -26.09 4.18
N CYS A 869 -24.47 -25.60 5.10
CA CYS A 869 -24.92 -25.08 6.40
C CYS A 869 -25.91 -23.91 6.24
N GLY A 870 -25.62 -22.97 5.34
CA GLY A 870 -26.49 -21.83 5.02
C GLY A 870 -27.83 -22.24 4.39
N CYS A 871 -27.85 -23.30 3.59
CA CYS A 871 -29.09 -23.87 3.05
C CYS A 871 -29.90 -24.57 4.15
N LEU A 872 -29.28 -25.34 5.04
CA LEU A 872 -29.94 -25.92 6.21
C LEU A 872 -30.52 -24.83 7.14
N LEU A 873 -29.75 -23.76 7.43
CA LEU A 873 -30.24 -22.58 8.16
C LEU A 873 -31.47 -21.95 7.48
N SER A 874 -31.43 -21.79 6.15
CA SER A 874 -32.56 -21.23 5.40
C SER A 874 -33.80 -22.14 5.47
N ILE A 875 -33.63 -23.47 5.52
CA ILE A 875 -34.74 -24.41 5.70
C ILE A 875 -35.28 -24.34 7.13
N VAL A 876 -34.42 -24.27 8.16
CA VAL A 876 -34.80 -24.05 9.57
C VAL A 876 -35.57 -22.74 9.78
N SER A 877 -35.37 -21.72 8.93
CA SER A 877 -36.14 -20.47 8.98
C SER A 877 -37.58 -20.61 8.48
N TYR A 878 -37.84 -21.44 7.46
CA TYR A 878 -39.19 -21.64 6.89
C TYR A 878 -39.93 -22.86 7.47
N CYS A 879 -39.27 -23.70 8.27
CA CYS A 879 -39.90 -24.80 9.00
C CYS A 879 -40.71 -24.28 10.20
N GLU A 880 -41.97 -24.70 10.27
CA GLU A 880 -42.84 -24.53 11.45
C GLU A 880 -42.29 -25.33 12.65
N GLU A 881 -42.73 -25.00 13.88
CA GLU A 881 -42.20 -25.66 15.08
C GLU A 881 -42.79 -27.07 15.24
N GLY A 882 -41.96 -28.10 15.02
CA GLY A 882 -42.38 -29.50 15.05
C GLY A 882 -41.23 -30.47 14.74
N GLU A 883 -41.57 -31.74 14.52
CA GLU A 883 -40.63 -32.84 14.30
C GLU A 883 -39.64 -32.56 13.17
N ASP A 884 -40.12 -32.06 12.03
CA ASP A 884 -39.29 -31.79 10.85
C ASP A 884 -38.19 -30.76 11.12
N ARG A 885 -38.50 -29.69 11.88
CA ARG A 885 -37.49 -28.71 12.28
C ARG A 885 -36.39 -29.35 13.14
N ASN A 886 -36.76 -30.29 14.01
CA ASN A 886 -35.81 -31.05 14.81
C ASN A 886 -34.95 -31.98 13.93
N LYS A 887 -35.53 -32.62 12.90
CA LYS A 887 -34.74 -33.37 11.89
C LYS A 887 -33.68 -32.47 11.24
N VAL A 888 -34.05 -31.27 10.76
CA VAL A 888 -33.08 -30.35 10.12
C VAL A 888 -32.03 -29.84 11.10
N LEU A 889 -32.42 -29.54 12.35
CA LEU A 889 -31.47 -29.13 13.40
C LEU A 889 -30.47 -30.24 13.75
N VAL A 890 -30.86 -31.52 13.69
CA VAL A 890 -29.92 -32.65 13.86
C VAL A 890 -28.91 -32.73 12.70
N LEU A 891 -29.34 -32.49 11.45
CA LEU A 891 -28.39 -32.40 10.32
C LEU A 891 -27.43 -31.22 10.48
N LEU A 892 -27.94 -30.06 10.90
CA LEU A 892 -27.12 -28.87 11.15
C LEU A 892 -26.15 -29.10 12.33
N GLN A 893 -26.55 -29.83 13.37
CA GLN A 893 -25.69 -30.21 14.50
C GLN A 893 -24.54 -31.12 14.08
N GLN A 894 -24.74 -31.97 13.05
CA GLN A 894 -23.71 -32.80 12.44
C GLN A 894 -22.77 -32.00 11.52
N ALA A 895 -23.28 -30.95 10.87
CA ALA A 895 -22.51 -30.10 9.97
C ALA A 895 -21.68 -29.02 10.69
N ASN A 896 -22.30 -28.30 11.61
CA ASN A 896 -21.69 -27.22 12.38
C ASN A 896 -22.38 -27.10 13.78
N PRO A 897 -21.72 -27.57 14.85
CA PRO A 897 -22.32 -27.57 16.19
C PRO A 897 -22.45 -26.17 16.81
N GLU A 898 -21.60 -25.21 16.43
CA GLU A 898 -21.60 -23.84 16.97
C GLU A 898 -22.84 -23.07 16.51
N LEU A 899 -23.26 -23.25 15.25
CA LEU A 899 -24.48 -22.65 14.72
C LEU A 899 -25.73 -23.12 15.49
N VAL A 900 -25.83 -24.40 15.86
CA VAL A 900 -26.99 -24.91 16.61
C VAL A 900 -26.97 -24.42 18.06
N ALA A 901 -25.80 -24.41 18.71
CA ALA A 901 -25.66 -23.82 20.04
C ALA A 901 -26.07 -22.34 20.07
N PHE A 902 -25.71 -21.57 19.04
CA PHE A 902 -26.12 -20.17 18.90
C PHE A 902 -27.63 -19.99 18.65
N ILE A 903 -28.26 -20.87 17.86
CA ILE A 903 -29.73 -20.88 17.67
C ILE A 903 -30.47 -21.24 18.96
N GLN A 904 -29.87 -22.00 19.87
CA GLN A 904 -30.41 -22.26 21.20
C GLN A 904 -30.23 -21.02 22.10
N LEU A 905 -29.02 -20.46 22.18
CA LEU A 905 -28.66 -19.27 22.96
C LEU A 905 -29.50 -18.02 22.59
N LEU A 906 -29.83 -17.84 21.31
CA LEU A 906 -30.73 -16.79 20.84
C LEU A 906 -32.18 -16.93 21.37
N GLY A 907 -32.59 -18.15 21.74
CA GLY A 907 -33.90 -18.44 22.34
C GLY A 907 -33.97 -18.24 23.85
N GLU A 908 -32.86 -17.91 24.52
CA GLU A 908 -32.82 -17.70 25.96
C GLU A 908 -33.12 -16.23 26.33
N GLU A 909 -34.14 -16.01 27.15
CA GLU A 909 -34.58 -14.67 27.59
C GLU A 909 -33.53 -13.90 28.43
N LYS A 910 -32.50 -14.59 28.95
CA LYS A 910 -31.53 -14.04 29.91
C LYS A 910 -30.13 -13.80 29.34
N THR A 911 -29.90 -14.07 28.05
CA THR A 911 -28.58 -13.91 27.43
C THR A 911 -28.26 -12.43 27.18
N SER A 912 -27.01 -12.02 27.49
CA SER A 912 -26.59 -10.62 27.32
C SER A 912 -26.21 -10.32 25.88
N PHE A 913 -26.43 -9.07 25.44
CA PHE A 913 -26.04 -8.61 24.11
C PHE A 913 -24.55 -8.84 23.80
N GLU A 914 -23.66 -8.58 24.77
CA GLU A 914 -22.21 -8.83 24.60
C GLU A 914 -21.87 -10.33 24.50
N THR A 915 -22.66 -11.21 25.13
CA THR A 915 -22.55 -12.66 24.94
C THR A 915 -22.90 -13.03 23.50
N ILE A 916 -24.06 -12.58 23.00
CA ILE A 916 -24.53 -12.85 21.63
C ILE A 916 -23.51 -12.33 20.61
N LYS A 917 -23.05 -11.08 20.77
CA LYS A 917 -22.02 -10.43 19.94
C LYS A 917 -20.69 -11.18 19.95
N LYS A 918 -20.25 -11.73 21.10
CA LYS A 918 -19.03 -12.56 21.21
C LYS A 918 -19.16 -13.88 20.45
N GLU A 919 -20.22 -14.65 20.70
CA GLU A 919 -20.38 -15.97 20.04
C GLU A 919 -20.64 -15.82 18.54
N PHE A 920 -21.41 -14.80 18.12
CA PHE A 920 -21.58 -14.45 16.72
C PHE A 920 -20.26 -14.06 16.04
N ARG A 921 -19.38 -13.34 16.73
CA ARG A 921 -18.01 -13.04 16.24
C ARG A 921 -17.19 -14.33 16.05
N SER A 922 -17.33 -15.31 16.94
CA SER A 922 -16.66 -16.63 16.80
C SER A 922 -17.09 -17.31 15.50
N ILE A 923 -18.40 -17.48 15.31
CA ILE A 923 -19.01 -18.09 14.12
C ILE A 923 -18.59 -17.35 12.84
N LEU A 924 -18.68 -16.01 12.82
CA LEU A 924 -18.25 -15.21 11.67
C LEU A 924 -16.74 -15.32 11.40
N SER A 925 -15.90 -15.57 12.40
CA SER A 925 -14.46 -15.74 12.20
C SER A 925 -14.11 -17.06 11.52
N ALA A 926 -14.83 -18.14 11.85
CA ALA A 926 -14.69 -19.45 11.21
C ALA A 926 -15.33 -19.49 9.80
N THR A 927 -16.44 -18.79 9.61
CA THR A 927 -17.22 -18.78 8.35
C THR A 927 -16.48 -18.06 7.22
N THR A 928 -16.52 -18.62 6.00
CA THR A 928 -16.04 -18.00 4.76
C THR A 928 -16.75 -16.69 4.42
N VAL A 929 -16.03 -15.73 3.82
CA VAL A 929 -16.52 -14.35 3.61
C VAL A 929 -17.86 -14.28 2.86
N ASP A 930 -18.05 -15.13 1.84
CA ASP A 930 -19.27 -15.20 1.04
C ASP A 930 -20.50 -15.67 1.84
N ALA A 931 -20.32 -16.54 2.84
CA ALA A 931 -21.40 -17.15 3.60
C ALA A 931 -21.84 -16.32 4.82
N ARG A 932 -20.98 -15.42 5.33
CA ARG A 932 -21.25 -14.55 6.49
C ARG A 932 -22.56 -13.75 6.38
N ARG A 933 -22.83 -13.14 5.21
CA ARG A 933 -24.07 -12.39 4.97
C ARG A 933 -25.31 -13.30 4.90
N PRO A 934 -25.32 -14.39 4.10
CA PRO A 934 -26.37 -15.41 4.17
C PRO A 934 -26.68 -15.92 5.59
N PHE A 935 -25.66 -16.20 6.42
CA PHE A 935 -25.87 -16.67 7.79
C PHE A 935 -26.59 -15.62 8.64
N CYS A 936 -26.12 -14.37 8.60
CA CYS A 936 -26.75 -13.26 9.31
C CYS A 936 -28.21 -13.07 8.89
N ASN A 937 -28.50 -13.10 7.58
CA ASN A 937 -29.87 -13.04 7.04
C ASN A 937 -30.76 -14.17 7.61
N CYS A 938 -30.32 -15.44 7.50
CA CYS A 938 -31.09 -16.59 7.98
C CYS A 938 -31.31 -16.57 9.50
N LEU A 939 -30.33 -16.12 10.29
CA LEU A 939 -30.45 -16.00 11.75
C LEU A 939 -31.45 -14.90 12.15
N ILE A 940 -31.48 -13.78 11.43
CA ILE A 940 -32.49 -12.73 11.61
C ILE A 940 -33.89 -13.27 11.25
N ASP A 941 -34.03 -14.02 10.16
CA ASP A 941 -35.30 -14.66 9.77
C ASP A 941 -35.78 -15.66 10.85
N ILE A 942 -34.89 -16.49 11.39
CA ILE A 942 -35.19 -17.43 12.50
C ILE A 942 -35.66 -16.67 13.75
N CYS A 943 -35.03 -15.53 14.10
CA CYS A 943 -35.45 -14.71 15.23
C CYS A 943 -36.86 -14.12 15.01
N ARG A 944 -37.13 -13.53 13.84
CA ARG A 944 -38.47 -13.00 13.50
C ARG A 944 -39.55 -14.07 13.55
N ASN A 945 -39.27 -15.26 13.02
CA ASN A 945 -40.26 -16.35 12.98
C ASN A 945 -40.49 -17.00 14.35
N ARG A 946 -39.59 -16.80 15.33
CA ARG A 946 -39.81 -17.07 16.76
C ARG A 946 -40.43 -15.90 17.53
N ASN A 947 -40.83 -14.81 16.87
CA ASN A 947 -41.26 -13.53 17.46
C ASN A 947 -40.19 -12.80 18.32
N LEU A 948 -38.92 -13.20 18.22
CA LEU A 948 -37.79 -12.58 18.94
C LEU A 948 -37.32 -11.30 18.24
N GLN A 949 -38.19 -10.29 18.20
CA GLN A 949 -37.96 -9.05 17.44
C GLN A 949 -36.72 -8.28 17.93
N GLU A 950 -36.51 -8.18 19.24
CA GLU A 950 -35.34 -7.49 19.81
C GLU A 950 -34.02 -8.18 19.37
N ARG A 951 -33.96 -9.52 19.42
CA ARG A 951 -32.82 -10.30 18.92
C ARG A 951 -32.59 -10.12 17.42
N ALA A 952 -33.65 -9.95 16.64
CA ALA A 952 -33.54 -9.67 15.21
C ALA A 952 -32.89 -8.30 14.93
N HIS A 953 -33.20 -7.27 15.73
CA HIS A 953 -32.53 -5.97 15.67
C HIS A 953 -31.09 -6.03 16.19
N GLU A 954 -30.83 -6.72 17.30
CA GLU A 954 -29.45 -6.92 17.83
C GLU A 954 -28.54 -7.57 16.77
N LEU A 955 -29.00 -8.62 16.09
CA LEU A 955 -28.25 -9.30 15.03
C LEU A 955 -28.04 -8.41 13.79
N LEU A 956 -29.05 -7.62 13.39
CA LEU A 956 -28.90 -6.69 12.26
C LEU A 956 -27.85 -5.60 12.60
N TYR A 957 -27.96 -4.99 13.78
CA TYR A 957 -26.99 -4.00 14.25
C TYR A 957 -25.58 -4.57 14.28
N VAL A 958 -25.36 -5.74 14.90
CA VAL A 958 -24.05 -6.41 14.93
C VAL A 958 -23.56 -6.75 13.52
N GLY A 959 -24.46 -7.14 12.60
CA GLY A 959 -24.16 -7.35 11.19
C GLY A 959 -23.71 -6.08 10.45
N THR A 960 -24.28 -4.92 10.76
CA THR A 960 -23.79 -3.63 10.21
C THR A 960 -22.43 -3.23 10.79
N VAL A 961 -22.21 -3.43 12.10
CA VAL A 961 -20.93 -3.18 12.78
C VAL A 961 -19.80 -4.06 12.21
N TYR A 962 -20.07 -5.31 11.86
CA TYR A 962 -19.11 -6.18 11.16
C TYR A 962 -19.08 -5.98 9.63
N GLY A 963 -19.66 -4.89 9.11
CA GLY A 963 -19.57 -4.52 7.70
C GLY A 963 -20.25 -5.48 6.72
N LEU A 964 -21.14 -6.37 7.20
CA LEU A 964 -21.80 -7.36 6.35
C LEU A 964 -22.74 -6.71 5.32
N TYR A 965 -23.24 -5.51 5.60
CA TYR A 965 -24.24 -4.79 4.79
C TYR A 965 -23.73 -3.43 4.25
N PRO A 966 -22.68 -3.41 3.40
CA PRO A 966 -22.11 -2.18 2.88
C PRO A 966 -23.12 -1.46 1.95
N GLY A 967 -23.42 -0.20 2.25
CA GLY A 967 -24.37 0.60 1.49
C GLY A 967 -25.86 0.25 1.73
N LEU A 968 -26.19 -0.38 2.86
CA LEU A 968 -27.59 -0.60 3.29
C LEU A 968 -28.36 0.72 3.40
N HIS A 969 -27.74 1.75 3.96
CA HIS A 969 -28.23 3.11 3.90
C HIS A 969 -27.30 3.94 3.02
N THR A 970 -27.87 4.78 2.15
CA THR A 970 -27.16 5.84 1.42
C THR A 970 -27.88 7.15 1.73
N LYS A 971 -27.16 8.14 2.26
CA LYS A 971 -27.72 9.47 2.55
C LYS A 971 -27.03 10.49 1.66
N THR A 972 -27.81 11.21 0.85
CA THR A 972 -27.39 12.43 0.16
C THR A 972 -28.16 13.62 0.71
N SER A 973 -27.94 14.82 0.17
CA SER A 973 -28.77 16.00 0.48
C SER A 973 -30.21 15.85 -0.04
N GLU A 974 -30.37 15.33 -1.26
CA GLU A 974 -31.67 15.25 -1.95
C GLU A 974 -32.48 13.99 -1.59
N GLU A 975 -31.79 12.86 -1.38
CA GLU A 975 -32.40 11.54 -1.23
C GLU A 975 -31.75 10.71 -0.11
N TRP A 976 -32.57 10.12 0.77
CA TRP A 976 -32.13 9.03 1.67
C TRP A 976 -32.70 7.69 1.20
N ARG A 977 -31.80 6.75 0.91
CA ARG A 977 -32.10 5.46 0.27
C ARG A 977 -31.75 4.29 1.17
N LEU A 978 -32.71 3.39 1.39
CA LEU A 978 -32.53 2.05 1.98
C LEU A 978 -32.36 1.02 0.84
N ASN A 979 -31.36 0.14 0.92
CA ASN A 979 -31.01 -0.80 -0.15
C ASN A 979 -31.11 -2.26 0.33
N VAL A 980 -32.30 -2.85 0.20
CA VAL A 980 -32.61 -4.18 0.73
C VAL A 980 -32.46 -5.33 -0.28
N ARG A 981 -32.05 -5.05 -1.53
CA ARG A 981 -31.92 -6.02 -2.66
C ARG A 981 -31.06 -7.27 -2.40
N SER A 982 -30.27 -7.28 -1.33
CA SER A 982 -29.37 -8.36 -0.90
C SER A 982 -29.65 -8.88 0.52
N LEU A 983 -30.80 -8.50 1.08
CA LEU A 983 -31.33 -9.03 2.33
C LEU A 983 -32.32 -10.17 2.04
N SER A 984 -32.58 -11.01 3.04
CA SER A 984 -33.77 -11.87 3.07
C SER A 984 -35.02 -11.04 3.41
N ILE A 985 -36.20 -11.64 3.31
CA ILE A 985 -37.48 -10.96 3.59
C ILE A 985 -37.54 -10.45 5.04
N GLY A 986 -37.15 -11.28 6.02
CA GLY A 986 -37.16 -10.89 7.42
C GLY A 986 -36.09 -9.83 7.74
N ALA A 987 -34.86 -10.00 7.24
CA ALA A 987 -33.82 -8.98 7.39
C ALA A 987 -34.21 -7.64 6.74
N ALA A 988 -34.91 -7.65 5.60
CA ALA A 988 -35.44 -6.44 4.96
C ALA A 988 -36.55 -5.77 5.79
N HIS A 989 -37.42 -6.54 6.45
CA HIS A 989 -38.41 -6.02 7.38
C HIS A 989 -37.75 -5.39 8.62
N THR A 990 -36.80 -6.09 9.27
CA THR A 990 -36.05 -5.55 10.42
C THR A 990 -35.34 -4.24 10.07
N ALA A 991 -34.66 -4.18 8.91
CA ALA A 991 -33.96 -2.98 8.46
C ALA A 991 -34.91 -1.81 8.15
N PHE A 992 -36.12 -2.10 7.68
CA PHE A 992 -37.14 -1.07 7.47
C PHE A 992 -37.74 -0.58 8.80
N GLU A 993 -38.05 -1.48 9.73
CA GLU A 993 -38.54 -1.13 11.08
C GLU A 993 -37.52 -0.27 11.85
N GLU A 994 -36.23 -0.62 11.81
CA GLU A 994 -35.14 0.15 12.41
C GLU A 994 -34.96 1.52 11.73
N TRP A 995 -35.04 1.59 10.40
CA TRP A 995 -34.97 2.84 9.66
C TRP A 995 -36.14 3.77 9.98
N MET A 996 -37.38 3.25 10.02
CA MET A 996 -38.57 4.02 10.38
C MET A 996 -38.54 4.47 11.85
N GLY A 997 -38.03 3.64 12.76
CA GLY A 997 -37.79 4.02 14.16
C GLY A 997 -36.78 5.15 14.29
N THR A 998 -35.69 5.10 13.52
CA THR A 998 -34.66 6.14 13.44
C THR A 998 -35.23 7.44 12.88
N LEU A 999 -35.96 7.39 11.76
CA LEU A 999 -36.65 8.55 11.17
C LEU A 999 -37.64 9.18 12.17
N GLY A 1000 -38.38 8.36 12.92
CA GLY A 1000 -39.26 8.83 14.00
C GLY A 1000 -38.54 9.56 15.14
N GLN A 1001 -37.27 9.26 15.42
CA GLN A 1001 -36.45 10.03 16.37
C GLN A 1001 -35.95 11.34 15.76
N ILE A 1002 -35.50 11.32 14.50
CA ILE A 1002 -34.97 12.48 13.77
C ILE A 1002 -36.06 13.56 13.62
N VAL A 1003 -37.29 13.16 13.23
CA VAL A 1003 -38.46 14.05 13.18
C VAL A 1003 -38.78 14.66 14.55
N LYS A 1004 -38.73 13.87 15.63
CA LYS A 1004 -38.97 14.36 17.01
C LYS A 1004 -37.91 15.35 17.49
N ARG A 1005 -36.72 15.35 16.90
CA ARG A 1005 -35.62 16.28 17.21
C ARG A 1005 -35.58 17.51 16.29
N GLN A 1006 -36.47 17.59 15.30
CA GLN A 1006 -36.50 18.66 14.29
C GLN A 1006 -35.18 18.80 13.50
N GLU A 1007 -34.47 17.66 13.31
CA GLU A 1007 -33.28 17.58 12.48
C GLU A 1007 -33.65 17.67 10.98
N ALA A 1008 -32.73 18.17 10.14
CA ALA A 1008 -32.99 18.38 8.71
C ALA A 1008 -33.16 17.06 7.93
N LEU A 1009 -34.16 17.04 7.04
CA LEU A 1009 -34.52 15.87 6.22
C LEU A 1009 -34.37 16.16 4.72
N PRO A 1010 -34.05 15.15 3.89
CA PRO A 1010 -34.11 15.26 2.42
C PRO A 1010 -35.55 15.51 1.94
N GLU A 1011 -35.73 15.77 0.64
CA GLU A 1011 -37.06 15.88 0.04
C GLU A 1011 -37.66 14.51 -0.27
N VAL A 1012 -36.82 13.55 -0.67
CA VAL A 1012 -37.23 12.22 -1.12
C VAL A 1012 -36.60 11.11 -0.28
N PHE A 1013 -37.41 10.08 0.02
CA PHE A 1013 -36.97 8.85 0.66
C PHE A 1013 -37.28 7.68 -0.25
N SER A 1014 -36.34 6.73 -0.38
CA SER A 1014 -36.57 5.53 -1.22
C SER A 1014 -36.12 4.23 -0.56
N ALA A 1015 -36.80 3.13 -0.89
CA ALA A 1015 -36.43 1.78 -0.50
C ALA A 1015 -36.32 0.90 -1.75
N ASN A 1016 -35.12 0.39 -2.01
CA ASN A 1016 -34.79 -0.40 -3.19
C ASN A 1016 -34.72 -1.89 -2.86
N THR A 1017 -35.75 -2.62 -3.25
CA THR A 1017 -35.84 -4.10 -3.20
C THR A 1017 -35.16 -4.78 -4.41
N GLY A 1018 -34.89 -4.01 -5.46
CA GLY A 1018 -34.30 -4.48 -6.72
C GLY A 1018 -35.32 -5.08 -7.68
N ALA A 1019 -35.02 -5.00 -8.98
CA ALA A 1019 -35.72 -5.79 -10.00
C ALA A 1019 -35.39 -7.28 -9.82
N GLY A 1020 -36.31 -8.17 -10.21
CA GLY A 1020 -36.31 -9.61 -9.88
C GLY A 1020 -35.21 -10.51 -10.47
N THR A 1021 -34.04 -9.97 -10.82
CA THR A 1021 -32.93 -10.68 -11.47
C THR A 1021 -31.88 -11.24 -10.50
N HIS A 1022 -31.99 -10.95 -9.20
CA HIS A 1022 -31.08 -11.41 -8.15
C HIS A 1022 -31.74 -12.50 -7.29
N LYS A 1023 -30.97 -13.52 -6.83
CA LYS A 1023 -31.48 -14.70 -6.10
C LYS A 1023 -32.33 -14.39 -4.85
N PHE A 1024 -32.18 -13.20 -4.27
CA PHE A 1024 -32.95 -12.72 -3.10
C PHE A 1024 -34.02 -11.66 -3.43
N SER A 1025 -34.04 -11.10 -4.65
CA SER A 1025 -35.02 -10.07 -5.06
C SER A 1025 -36.35 -10.66 -5.53
N HIS A 1026 -36.38 -11.95 -5.91
CA HIS A 1026 -37.59 -12.61 -6.38
C HIS A 1026 -38.61 -12.77 -5.25
N GLY A 1027 -39.79 -12.16 -5.38
CA GLY A 1027 -40.84 -12.12 -4.35
C GLY A 1027 -40.62 -11.08 -3.22
N LEU A 1028 -39.40 -10.57 -3.04
CA LEU A 1028 -39.06 -9.60 -1.99
C LEU A 1028 -39.91 -8.32 -2.09
N ALA A 1029 -40.13 -7.80 -3.30
CA ALA A 1029 -40.91 -6.58 -3.51
C ALA A 1029 -42.36 -6.67 -2.96
N GLY A 1030 -43.08 -7.77 -3.23
CA GLY A 1030 -44.45 -7.98 -2.73
C GLY A 1030 -44.50 -8.27 -1.23
N ALA A 1031 -43.52 -8.99 -0.71
CA ALA A 1031 -43.38 -9.21 0.74
C ALA A 1031 -43.03 -7.92 1.50
N PHE A 1032 -42.31 -6.99 0.87
CA PHE A 1032 -42.01 -5.66 1.38
C PHE A 1032 -43.24 -4.74 1.32
N GLU A 1033 -43.97 -4.72 0.19
CA GLU A 1033 -45.21 -3.96 0.02
C GLU A 1033 -46.28 -4.33 1.07
N SER A 1034 -46.49 -5.63 1.28
CA SER A 1034 -47.41 -6.15 2.30
C SER A 1034 -47.03 -5.68 3.72
N HIS A 1035 -45.74 -5.61 4.00
CA HIS A 1035 -45.20 -5.17 5.29
C HIS A 1035 -45.30 -3.64 5.47
N VAL A 1036 -45.02 -2.86 4.43
CA VAL A 1036 -45.26 -1.40 4.38
C VAL A 1036 -46.73 -1.09 4.67
N LYS A 1037 -47.65 -1.82 4.03
CA LYS A 1037 -49.11 -1.74 4.30
C LYS A 1037 -49.45 -2.11 5.74
N LYS A 1038 -48.88 -3.19 6.30
CA LYS A 1038 -49.09 -3.60 7.71
C LYS A 1038 -48.63 -2.54 8.71
N LEU A 1039 -47.53 -1.83 8.43
CA LEU A 1039 -47.03 -0.72 9.25
C LEU A 1039 -47.76 0.61 8.98
N ALA A 1040 -48.68 0.63 8.01
CA ALA A 1040 -49.30 1.82 7.43
C ALA A 1040 -48.27 2.89 7.01
N ALA A 1041 -47.08 2.47 6.57
CA ALA A 1041 -45.95 3.38 6.27
C ALA A 1041 -46.15 4.10 4.92
N PRO A 1042 -45.68 5.36 4.78
CA PRO A 1042 -46.02 6.25 3.65
C PRO A 1042 -45.35 5.92 2.30
N PHE A 1043 -44.80 4.72 2.14
CA PHE A 1043 -44.03 4.33 0.96
C PHE A 1043 -44.94 3.73 -0.13
N ARG A 1044 -44.87 4.28 -1.35
CA ARG A 1044 -45.62 3.82 -2.52
C ARG A 1044 -44.65 3.28 -3.57
N GLN A 1045 -45.06 2.28 -4.36
CA GLN A 1045 -44.20 1.75 -5.44
C GLN A 1045 -44.05 2.77 -6.57
N SER A 1046 -42.84 2.91 -7.11
CA SER A 1046 -42.56 3.78 -8.27
C SER A 1046 -43.07 3.14 -9.57
N GLU A 1047 -43.83 3.91 -10.35
CA GLU A 1047 -44.32 3.49 -11.67
C GLU A 1047 -43.18 3.41 -12.72
N GLU A 1048 -42.17 4.27 -12.61
CA GLU A 1048 -41.02 4.27 -13.53
C GLU A 1048 -40.01 3.13 -13.27
N LYS A 1049 -39.88 2.68 -12.00
CA LYS A 1049 -38.73 1.90 -11.53
C LYS A 1049 -39.18 0.72 -10.67
N ALA A 1050 -39.42 -0.42 -11.32
CA ALA A 1050 -39.79 -1.66 -10.68
C ALA A 1050 -38.81 -2.07 -9.56
N GLY A 1051 -39.35 -2.38 -8.38
CA GLY A 1051 -38.56 -2.72 -7.18
C GLY A 1051 -38.09 -1.53 -6.34
N ILE A 1052 -38.51 -0.29 -6.65
CA ILE A 1052 -38.27 0.89 -5.81
C ILE A 1052 -39.59 1.40 -5.22
N PHE A 1053 -39.59 1.63 -3.90
CA PHE A 1053 -40.65 2.34 -3.17
C PHE A 1053 -40.16 3.75 -2.81
N VAL A 1054 -41.05 4.73 -2.79
CA VAL A 1054 -40.75 6.16 -2.57
C VAL A 1054 -41.75 6.78 -1.60
N ALA A 1055 -41.30 7.72 -0.78
CA ALA A 1055 -42.11 8.59 0.08
C ALA A 1055 -41.56 10.03 0.07
N THR A 1056 -42.42 11.03 0.26
CA THR A 1056 -41.99 12.44 0.42
C THR A 1056 -41.61 12.76 1.86
N ARG A 1057 -40.95 13.90 2.09
CA ARG A 1057 -40.72 14.47 3.42
C ARG A 1057 -42.04 14.68 4.16
N GLU A 1058 -43.04 15.23 3.48
CA GLU A 1058 -44.34 15.59 4.02
C GLU A 1058 -45.10 14.35 4.50
N ASP A 1059 -45.19 13.29 3.67
CA ASP A 1059 -45.86 12.04 4.04
C ASP A 1059 -45.23 11.40 5.30
N ILE A 1060 -43.89 11.48 5.45
CA ILE A 1060 -43.18 10.92 6.61
C ILE A 1060 -43.41 11.76 7.88
N VAL A 1061 -43.41 13.10 7.76
CA VAL A 1061 -43.68 13.98 8.91
C VAL A 1061 -45.11 13.81 9.39
N GLU A 1062 -46.10 13.77 8.49
CA GLU A 1062 -47.50 13.49 8.83
C GLU A 1062 -47.65 12.10 9.48
N TRP A 1063 -47.00 11.07 8.93
CA TRP A 1063 -47.03 9.72 9.50
C TRP A 1063 -46.47 9.66 10.93
N VAL A 1064 -45.31 10.30 11.20
CA VAL A 1064 -44.73 10.33 12.56
C VAL A 1064 -45.63 11.11 13.52
N GLN A 1065 -46.26 12.21 13.07
CA GLN A 1065 -47.21 12.98 13.88
C GLN A 1065 -48.48 12.17 14.20
N SER A 1066 -49.04 11.45 13.21
CA SER A 1066 -50.22 10.58 13.40
C SER A 1066 -49.99 9.43 14.40
N LYS A 1067 -48.73 9.03 14.61
CA LYS A 1067 -48.30 8.01 15.58
C LYS A 1067 -47.78 8.58 16.90
N ALA A 1068 -47.78 9.90 17.09
CA ALA A 1068 -47.54 10.48 18.39
C ALA A 1068 -48.81 10.30 19.27
N PRO A 1069 -48.70 9.87 20.53
CA PRO A 1069 -49.85 9.83 21.42
C PRO A 1069 -50.38 11.25 21.62
N SER A 1070 -51.67 11.45 21.38
CA SER A 1070 -52.31 12.75 21.47
C SER A 1070 -52.20 13.32 22.89
N LEU A 1071 -51.44 14.40 23.06
CA LEU A 1071 -51.44 15.21 24.28
C LEU A 1071 -52.80 15.92 24.39
N ALA A 1072 -53.77 15.21 24.97
CA ALA A 1072 -55.11 15.69 25.17
C ALA A 1072 -55.12 16.87 26.15
N VAL A 1073 -55.79 17.95 25.72
CA VAL A 1073 -55.93 19.22 26.42
C VAL A 1073 -56.46 19.04 27.86
N THR A 1074 -55.73 19.63 28.81
CA THR A 1074 -56.32 20.23 30.02
C THR A 1074 -55.70 21.60 30.23
N VAL A 1075 -56.56 22.57 30.56
CA VAL A 1075 -56.24 23.97 30.91
C VAL A 1075 -56.18 24.10 32.43
#